data_AF-A0A6M1ZI67-F1
#
_entry.id   AF-A0A6M1ZI67-F1
#
_cell.length_a   1.000
_cell.length_b   1.000
_cell.length_c   1.000
_cell.angle_alpha   90.00
_cell.angle_beta   90.00
_cell.angle_gamma   90.00
#
_symmetry.space_group_name_H-M   'P 1'
#
loop_
_entity.id
_entity.type
_entity.pdbx_description
1 polymer ?
#
loop_
_entity_poly.entity_id
_entity_poly.type
_entity_poly.pdbx_seq_one_letter_code
_entity_poly.pdbx_strand_id
1 'polypeptide(L)'
;HEGSQIFADALSNNEAGKIIIYSDEQTTFDGFISAQGIKKDGGFVEISSKDKLNMGGEVLLNSTTGKKGSLLLDPGSIQIIHGDAKNYGANIFADGFISEILKNANLEISTKKATNNEDQTITIDGKVSILWKDKTTLTFEANRNIIMKSGAKIENTSDEKFLAIHFKTINDQGNFTGIILEKDTHILSRAANIKLDGRSGNIGDNNYGILAQGKIMTQNDLGPAGTITLIGRANRGDNNNVGIYLKGAELSSKNGKISLSGQSFATKESNDGILLDNGTRIILESANLVVDGKASGTNSTGVNFADSHIEARGLSSIDIIGKESGKVGIDISENARILSMGVVNLKATDSIHTHGQIVSQGKVKIDIGCEKDGRFVLKKTIYAKQLEIYGNDNNDTFYMYAPQKCKIFGGKGNNTLIAPDGTNAYEITSLNSGILNRDISFAQVQNLKGSIYLDDTFVFSLNGKLNGKIDGGGGKNTIIAPNVDNLWTLTSSDTGYIYGISNFQNIQNLIGGEKNDTFTFLTNASVSGIIDGRSGTNVIDYFSCMNDITLDLHKVINVQEVIGGKQNSVLIGPEDVNVWYISGHNKGEVGNIKFENFQNLVGSGIQDAFYALESGALDGEINGAGGNNSLHAPNKTNTWHITGVNRGYIEDTLTFSNIQNLFGGEKQDTYKFLDYAYVTGSINGMSKMKNTLDFSSHTSEVAVDLSNLENIQEIIGGGKTTLIGRDVDNIWAITNESSGSLNDQLTFVNIENIIGGSKKDIFAISKEGKIHGFIDGRSGDSSIYASDKDNTWNIYAVNTGKLNDSLNFKNVNNLIGSDLTDKFYFENQGKIEGKIDGGKGINNILDFSKKADPVTLDLNKIDNVNTVFGSKGLDTLIGRDQTNVWYFSALNEGYVQDINFIGFENIQGGNSSDIFVFKDNTGVTGFIDGGCDLSMNILDYSLCTKPVQADLLSGETSNSLKSSNIQAAVLPKLSGINAKELAQSVEIPLYETDTLEDYFENSFVRLFKDSKFMGEKDRIIDEVNFPIYWAKGDYTGFVYRASSPFIITKKTSKSQFFKVTMSPFLADNRVADDSVRMKNNLYKPIFNEKIAVRGHLKQSNVEFKKEDSGFDLEDFTIVEQNVKEKSIKQRPRSFHYTSK
;
A
#
# COMPACT_ATOMS: atom_id res chain seq x y z
N HIS A 1 -14.83 41.55 102.33
CA HIS A 1 -14.08 42.79 102.65
C HIS A 1 -14.62 43.90 101.77
N GLU A 2 -14.73 45.12 102.30
CA GLU A 2 -15.33 46.26 101.60
C GLU A 2 -14.39 46.72 100.47
N GLY A 3 -14.64 46.28 99.24
CA GLY A 3 -13.89 46.71 98.07
C GLY A 3 -14.23 48.14 97.67
N SER A 4 -13.28 48.81 96.99
CA SER A 4 -13.49 50.16 96.47
C SER A 4 -14.69 50.23 95.55
N GLN A 5 -15.58 51.20 95.78
CA GLN A 5 -16.69 51.51 94.89
C GLN A 5 -16.36 52.75 94.05
N ILE A 6 -16.50 52.66 92.73
CA ILE A 6 -16.22 53.77 91.80
C ILE A 6 -17.44 53.97 90.90
N PHE A 7 -18.02 55.16 90.98
CA PHE A 7 -19.23 55.54 90.23
C PHE A 7 -18.91 56.61 89.19
N ALA A 8 -19.29 56.36 87.94
CA ALA A 8 -19.31 57.31 86.83
C ALA A 8 -20.65 57.24 86.08
N ASP A 9 -21.74 56.93 86.79
CA ASP A 9 -23.09 56.82 86.24
C ASP A 9 -23.59 58.16 85.66
N ALA A 10 -24.45 58.08 84.64
CA ALA A 10 -25.03 59.27 84.03
C ALA A 10 -26.04 59.96 84.97
N LEU A 11 -25.76 61.20 85.38
CA LEU A 11 -26.64 61.98 86.27
C LEU A 11 -27.94 62.50 85.59
N SER A 12 -28.07 62.37 84.26
CA SER A 12 -29.24 62.86 83.50
C SER A 12 -29.32 62.20 82.11
N ASN A 13 -29.84 62.87 81.07
CA ASN A 13 -29.97 62.36 79.69
C ASN A 13 -28.61 62.26 78.93
N ASN A 14 -27.50 62.02 79.64
CA ASN A 14 -26.14 62.01 79.12
C ASN A 14 -25.59 60.58 78.99
N GLU A 15 -24.45 60.45 78.31
CA GLU A 15 -23.62 59.23 78.34
C GLU A 15 -23.01 59.06 79.74
N ALA A 16 -22.72 57.82 80.12
CA ALA A 16 -21.97 57.54 81.35
C ALA A 16 -20.46 57.76 81.14
N GLY A 17 -19.72 57.92 82.25
CA GLY A 17 -18.33 58.37 82.22
C GLY A 17 -17.30 57.30 81.84
N LYS A 18 -16.03 57.73 81.85
CA LYS A 18 -14.85 56.88 81.63
C LYS A 18 -14.11 56.64 82.94
N ILE A 19 -13.79 55.38 83.24
CA ILE A 19 -12.93 54.97 84.36
C ILE A 19 -11.73 54.22 83.79
N ILE A 20 -10.54 54.48 84.32
CA ILE A 20 -9.29 53.76 83.99
C ILE A 20 -8.61 53.42 85.32
N ILE A 21 -8.29 52.14 85.53
CA ILE A 21 -7.52 51.63 86.65
C ILE A 21 -6.27 50.96 86.08
N TYR A 22 -5.10 51.41 86.50
CA TYR A 22 -3.82 50.97 85.95
C TYR A 22 -2.76 50.85 87.04
N SER A 23 -1.84 49.89 86.87
CA SER A 23 -0.62 49.79 87.67
C SER A 23 0.56 49.23 86.88
N ASP A 24 1.76 49.51 87.39
CA ASP A 24 3.03 49.16 86.76
C ASP A 24 3.50 47.71 86.98
N GLU A 25 2.85 46.95 87.86
CA GLU A 25 3.27 45.59 88.21
C GLU A 25 2.05 44.64 88.27
N GLN A 26 1.14 44.88 89.22
CA GLN A 26 -0.05 44.07 89.40
C GLN A 26 -1.27 44.91 89.79
N THR A 27 -2.31 44.85 88.96
CA THR A 27 -3.63 45.40 89.28
C THR A 27 -4.47 44.29 89.91
N THR A 28 -5.17 44.58 91.01
CA THR A 28 -6.10 43.66 91.64
C THR A 28 -7.39 44.40 91.94
N PHE A 29 -8.49 43.92 91.36
CA PHE A 29 -9.81 44.54 91.48
C PHE A 29 -10.82 43.53 92.01
N ASP A 30 -11.14 43.66 93.30
CA ASP A 30 -12.19 42.92 94.01
C ASP A 30 -13.34 43.87 94.46
N GLY A 31 -13.48 45.02 93.79
CA GLY A 31 -14.42 46.10 94.13
C GLY A 31 -15.69 46.11 93.28
N PHE A 32 -16.32 47.28 93.19
CA PHE A 32 -17.52 47.51 92.37
C PHE A 32 -17.36 48.78 91.53
N ILE A 33 -17.58 48.67 90.22
CA ILE A 33 -17.59 49.81 89.30
C ILE A 33 -18.96 49.94 88.65
N SER A 34 -19.52 51.14 88.63
CA SER A 34 -20.72 51.46 87.87
C SER A 34 -20.48 52.67 86.96
N ALA A 35 -20.81 52.51 85.68
CA ALA A 35 -20.90 53.60 84.72
C ALA A 35 -22.11 53.33 83.79
N GLN A 36 -23.30 53.35 84.37
CA GLN A 36 -24.57 53.03 83.73
C GLN A 36 -25.18 54.27 83.06
N GLY A 37 -25.69 54.07 81.84
CA GLY A 37 -26.38 55.10 81.05
C GLY A 37 -27.89 55.08 81.30
N ILE A 38 -28.52 56.25 81.38
CA ILE A 38 -29.99 56.34 81.53
C ILE A 38 -30.66 56.35 80.15
N LYS A 39 -30.47 57.43 79.36
CA LYS A 39 -31.08 57.58 78.03
C LYS A 39 -30.10 57.50 76.85
N LYS A 40 -28.81 57.37 77.13
CA LYS A 40 -27.73 57.23 76.16
C LYS A 40 -26.81 56.06 76.56
N ASP A 41 -25.78 55.83 75.77
CA ASP A 41 -24.87 54.70 75.90
C ASP A 41 -24.21 54.62 77.29
N GLY A 42 -23.96 53.38 77.75
CA GLY A 42 -23.20 53.07 78.96
C GLY A 42 -21.71 53.41 78.82
N GLY A 43 -21.02 53.43 79.95
CA GLY A 43 -19.68 54.00 80.06
C GLY A 43 -18.56 53.07 79.58
N PHE A 44 -17.33 53.57 79.68
CA PHE A 44 -16.13 52.79 79.40
C PHE A 44 -15.32 52.58 80.67
N VAL A 45 -14.94 51.34 80.93
CA VAL A 45 -14.05 50.97 82.04
C VAL A 45 -12.85 50.24 81.47
N GLU A 46 -11.67 50.63 81.91
CA GLU A 46 -10.43 49.92 81.64
C GLU A 46 -9.79 49.52 82.97
N ILE A 47 -9.39 48.25 83.08
CA ILE A 47 -8.67 47.70 84.24
C ILE A 47 -7.46 46.94 83.68
N SER A 48 -6.30 47.58 83.77
CA SER A 48 -5.10 47.18 83.03
C SER A 48 -3.87 47.08 83.94
N SER A 49 -2.82 46.43 83.47
CA SER A 49 -1.52 46.34 84.17
C SER A 49 -0.38 46.11 83.18
N LYS A 50 0.87 46.43 83.54
CA LYS A 50 2.03 46.05 82.69
C LYS A 50 2.28 44.55 82.60
N ASP A 51 1.66 43.71 83.45
CA ASP A 51 1.92 42.26 83.43
C ASP A 51 0.80 41.41 84.07
N LYS A 52 0.37 41.74 85.30
CA LYS A 52 -0.53 40.90 86.10
C LYS A 52 -1.84 41.60 86.49
N LEU A 53 -2.97 40.98 86.14
CA LEU A 53 -4.30 41.42 86.52
C LEU A 53 -5.08 40.31 87.23
N ASN A 54 -5.50 40.59 88.46
CA ASN A 54 -6.48 39.80 89.20
C ASN A 54 -7.86 40.46 89.10
N MET A 55 -8.86 39.73 88.61
CA MET A 55 -10.25 40.18 88.54
C MET A 55 -11.13 39.34 89.47
N GLY A 56 -11.72 39.98 90.48
CA GLY A 56 -12.73 39.39 91.38
C GLY A 56 -13.93 40.30 91.65
N GLY A 57 -13.90 41.55 91.19
CA GLY A 57 -14.94 42.56 91.39
C GLY A 57 -15.97 42.65 90.26
N GLU A 58 -17.05 43.36 90.53
CA GLU A 58 -18.19 43.55 89.63
C GLU A 58 -18.12 44.87 88.85
N VAL A 59 -18.62 44.86 87.61
CA VAL A 59 -18.63 46.04 86.72
C VAL A 59 -20.00 46.14 86.01
N LEU A 60 -20.74 47.23 86.24
CA LEU A 60 -22.04 47.50 85.61
C LEU A 60 -21.95 48.66 84.61
N LEU A 61 -22.13 48.36 83.32
CA LEU A 61 -22.06 49.33 82.22
C LEU A 61 -23.32 49.33 81.34
N ASN A 62 -24.44 48.90 81.92
CA ASN A 62 -25.70 48.76 81.19
C ASN A 62 -26.28 50.14 80.80
N SER A 63 -27.22 50.15 79.86
CA SER A 63 -28.04 51.32 79.55
C SER A 63 -29.50 50.94 79.36
N THR A 64 -30.42 51.78 79.82
CA THR A 64 -31.87 51.50 79.71
C THR A 64 -32.40 51.70 78.29
N THR A 65 -31.86 52.66 77.52
CA THR A 65 -32.28 52.92 76.12
C THR A 65 -31.14 53.18 75.14
N GLY A 66 -29.88 53.25 75.60
CA GLY A 66 -28.70 53.36 74.75
C GLY A 66 -28.00 52.02 74.54
N LYS A 67 -26.81 52.04 73.96
CA LYS A 67 -25.95 50.85 73.89
C LYS A 67 -25.38 50.50 75.27
N LYS A 68 -25.09 49.23 75.50
CA LYS A 68 -24.28 48.79 76.63
C LYS A 68 -22.84 49.30 76.45
N GLY A 69 -22.21 49.68 77.56
CA GLY A 69 -20.84 50.17 77.61
C GLY A 69 -19.80 49.07 77.41
N SER A 70 -18.53 49.37 77.64
CA SER A 70 -17.40 48.45 77.37
C SER A 70 -16.43 48.34 78.53
N LEU A 71 -16.07 47.11 78.89
CA LEU A 71 -14.99 46.78 79.81
C LEU A 71 -13.77 46.31 79.01
N LEU A 72 -12.62 46.95 79.21
CA LEU A 72 -11.31 46.55 78.68
C LEU A 72 -10.44 45.98 79.81
N LEU A 73 -9.87 44.79 79.58
CA LEU A 73 -8.90 44.14 80.47
C LEU A 73 -7.58 43.94 79.70
N ASP A 74 -6.51 44.66 80.06
CA ASP A 74 -5.20 44.58 79.39
C ASP A 74 -4.03 44.23 80.34
N PRO A 75 -3.77 42.94 80.60
CA PRO A 75 -2.55 42.43 81.25
C PRO A 75 -1.56 41.78 80.26
N GLY A 76 -0.64 40.93 80.74
CA GLY A 76 0.20 40.05 79.91
C GLY A 76 -0.59 38.88 79.28
N SER A 77 0.08 37.76 79.00
CA SER A 77 -0.57 36.52 78.53
C SER A 77 -1.68 36.06 79.49
N ILE A 78 -2.78 35.55 78.93
CA ILE A 78 -4.04 35.24 79.62
C ILE A 78 -4.45 33.78 79.42
N GLN A 79 -5.02 33.17 80.45
CA GLN A 79 -5.66 31.87 80.39
C GLN A 79 -7.16 32.01 80.73
N ILE A 80 -8.02 31.56 79.81
CA ILE A 80 -9.45 31.45 80.02
C ILE A 80 -9.76 30.01 80.44
N ILE A 81 -10.34 29.84 81.62
CA ILE A 81 -10.61 28.54 82.23
C ILE A 81 -12.11 28.31 82.44
N HIS A 82 -12.48 27.06 82.72
CA HIS A 82 -13.83 26.76 83.19
C HIS A 82 -13.96 27.06 84.70
N GLY A 83 -14.96 27.86 85.10
CA GLY A 83 -15.20 28.20 86.50
C GLY A 83 -16.35 29.18 86.75
N ASP A 84 -16.63 29.44 88.03
CA ASP A 84 -17.62 30.45 88.47
C ASP A 84 -17.10 31.87 88.20
N ALA A 85 -17.92 32.91 88.43
CA ALA A 85 -17.49 34.30 88.44
C ALA A 85 -16.65 34.65 89.70
N LYS A 86 -15.46 34.05 89.83
CA LYS A 86 -14.50 34.23 90.94
C LYS A 86 -13.12 34.59 90.41
N ASN A 87 -12.29 35.16 91.29
CA ASN A 87 -10.87 35.37 91.04
C ASN A 87 -10.11 34.04 91.17
N TYR A 88 -9.41 33.63 90.10
CA TYR A 88 -8.62 32.39 90.05
C TYR A 88 -7.10 32.63 90.03
N GLY A 89 -6.65 33.88 90.18
CA GLY A 89 -5.24 34.29 90.12
C GLY A 89 -4.91 35.14 88.89
N ALA A 90 -3.64 35.54 88.80
CA ALA A 90 -3.21 36.56 87.85
C ALA A 90 -3.36 36.11 86.40
N ASN A 91 -4.06 36.91 85.61
CA ASN A 91 -4.38 36.70 84.20
C ASN A 91 -5.21 35.43 83.91
N ILE A 92 -5.89 34.90 84.94
CA ILE A 92 -6.78 33.75 84.80
C ILE A 92 -8.23 34.24 84.92
N PHE A 93 -8.99 34.14 83.83
CA PHE A 93 -10.41 34.54 83.79
C PHE A 93 -11.30 33.32 83.54
N ALA A 94 -12.37 33.19 84.33
CA ALA A 94 -13.32 32.10 84.17
C ALA A 94 -14.39 32.40 83.11
N ASP A 95 -14.88 31.35 82.44
CA ASP A 95 -15.99 31.42 81.50
C ASP A 95 -17.31 31.92 82.14
N GLY A 96 -17.54 31.60 83.42
CA GLY A 96 -18.62 32.17 84.22
C GLY A 96 -18.50 33.69 84.41
N PHE A 97 -17.32 34.22 84.71
CA PHE A 97 -17.08 35.67 84.81
C PHE A 97 -17.36 36.37 83.47
N ILE A 98 -16.81 35.84 82.37
CA ILE A 98 -17.01 36.40 81.02
C ILE A 98 -18.50 36.42 80.66
N SER A 99 -19.21 35.32 80.92
CA SER A 99 -20.65 35.20 80.63
C SER A 99 -21.49 36.17 81.47
N GLU A 100 -21.08 36.49 82.70
CA GLU A 100 -21.79 37.47 83.56
C GLU A 100 -21.58 38.92 83.07
N ILE A 101 -20.35 39.29 82.70
CA ILE A 101 -20.07 40.61 82.12
C ILE A 101 -20.83 40.81 80.82
N LEU A 102 -20.87 39.80 79.94
CA LEU A 102 -21.58 39.87 78.65
C LEU A 102 -23.10 40.05 78.78
N LYS A 103 -23.71 39.80 79.95
CA LYS A 103 -25.11 40.20 80.20
C LYS A 103 -25.29 41.72 80.29
N ASN A 104 -24.24 42.48 80.64
CA ASN A 104 -24.35 43.89 81.03
C ASN A 104 -23.44 44.85 80.23
N ALA A 105 -22.37 44.36 79.62
CA ALA A 105 -21.37 45.14 78.90
C ALA A 105 -20.80 44.39 77.69
N ASN A 106 -20.21 45.11 76.74
CA ASN A 106 -19.21 44.54 75.84
C ASN A 106 -17.93 44.26 76.65
N LEU A 107 -17.20 43.20 76.30
CA LEU A 107 -15.98 42.81 76.97
C LEU A 107 -14.84 42.67 75.96
N GLU A 108 -13.77 43.43 76.17
CA GLU A 108 -12.52 43.32 75.44
C GLU A 108 -11.45 42.81 76.42
N ILE A 109 -10.89 41.64 76.11
CA ILE A 109 -9.77 41.05 76.83
C ILE A 109 -8.58 41.09 75.87
N SER A 110 -7.62 41.96 76.16
CA SER A 110 -6.41 42.16 75.36
C SER A 110 -5.17 41.70 76.10
N THR A 111 -4.08 41.48 75.37
CA THR A 111 -2.75 41.31 75.97
C THR A 111 -1.87 42.51 75.60
N LYS A 112 -1.02 42.94 76.53
CA LYS A 112 -0.04 44.00 76.35
C LYS A 112 0.79 43.81 75.08
N LYS A 113 1.34 44.93 74.60
CA LYS A 113 2.26 44.93 73.45
C LYS A 113 3.49 44.06 73.71
N ALA A 114 3.68 43.02 72.92
CA ALA A 114 4.84 42.13 73.04
C ALA A 114 6.12 42.84 72.63
N THR A 115 7.19 42.55 73.37
CA THR A 115 8.56 42.78 72.91
C THR A 115 9.09 41.53 72.17
N ASN A 116 10.33 41.58 71.68
CA ASN A 116 10.98 40.42 71.10
C ASN A 116 11.17 39.35 72.20
N ASN A 117 10.53 38.18 72.03
CA ASN A 117 10.55 36.98 72.88
C ASN A 117 9.44 36.83 73.95
N GLU A 118 8.46 37.73 74.05
CA GLU A 118 7.29 37.52 74.92
C GLU A 118 6.11 36.86 74.19
N ASP A 119 5.49 35.83 74.77
CA ASP A 119 4.42 35.03 74.13
C ASP A 119 3.11 35.79 73.87
N GLN A 120 2.74 36.76 74.70
CA GLN A 120 1.50 37.57 74.65
C GLN A 120 0.31 36.88 73.95
N THR A 121 -0.16 35.83 74.62
CA THR A 121 -1.12 34.87 74.08
C THR A 121 -2.36 34.77 74.97
N ILE A 122 -3.54 34.67 74.36
CA ILE A 122 -4.79 34.32 75.04
C ILE A 122 -5.05 32.84 74.77
N THR A 123 -4.99 31.99 75.80
CA THR A 123 -5.30 30.56 75.71
C THR A 123 -6.69 30.29 76.30
N ILE A 124 -7.56 29.63 75.56
CA ILE A 124 -8.92 29.26 75.98
C ILE A 124 -8.95 27.75 76.17
N ASP A 125 -9.06 27.27 77.41
CA ASP A 125 -8.93 25.84 77.74
C ASP A 125 -10.12 25.01 77.24
N GLY A 126 -9.85 23.73 76.94
CA GLY A 126 -10.79 22.81 76.28
C GLY A 126 -12.07 22.46 77.05
N LYS A 127 -12.27 23.01 78.25
CA LYS A 127 -13.50 22.89 79.05
C LYS A 127 -14.34 24.18 79.09
N VAL A 128 -13.82 25.29 78.56
CA VAL A 128 -14.50 26.60 78.54
C VAL A 128 -15.80 26.51 77.74
N SER A 129 -16.87 27.07 78.30
CA SER A 129 -18.18 27.18 77.65
C SER A 129 -18.81 28.55 77.90
N ILE A 130 -18.45 29.55 77.08
CA ILE A 130 -18.99 30.91 77.16
C ILE A 130 -20.31 30.99 76.39
N LEU A 131 -21.41 31.35 77.05
CA LEU A 131 -22.75 31.40 76.46
C LEU A 131 -23.50 32.67 76.89
N TRP A 132 -24.01 33.43 75.91
CA TRP A 132 -24.85 34.60 76.16
C TRP A 132 -25.92 34.82 75.08
N LYS A 133 -26.92 35.64 75.41
CA LYS A 133 -28.03 36.01 74.51
C LYS A 133 -28.04 37.51 74.17
N ASP A 134 -27.47 38.32 75.05
CA ASP A 134 -27.47 39.78 74.95
C ASP A 134 -26.73 40.32 73.72
N LYS A 135 -27.08 41.56 73.38
CA LYS A 135 -26.47 42.34 72.29
C LYS A 135 -25.14 42.97 72.73
N THR A 136 -24.16 42.12 73.01
CA THR A 136 -22.85 42.49 73.57
C THR A 136 -21.73 41.75 72.86
N THR A 137 -20.67 42.47 72.52
CA THR A 137 -19.48 41.93 71.84
C THR A 137 -18.53 41.31 72.87
N LEU A 138 -18.05 40.10 72.58
CA LEU A 138 -16.84 39.53 73.16
C LEU A 138 -15.68 39.73 72.17
N THR A 139 -14.70 40.52 72.58
CA THR A 139 -13.44 40.74 71.85
C THR A 139 -12.29 40.07 72.58
N PHE A 140 -11.54 39.20 71.90
CA PHE A 140 -10.20 38.78 72.32
C PHE A 140 -9.17 39.46 71.40
N GLU A 141 -8.26 40.25 71.99
CA GLU A 141 -7.22 40.99 71.28
C GLU A 141 -5.82 40.60 71.77
N ALA A 142 -5.30 39.47 71.28
CA ALA A 142 -3.94 39.06 71.63
C ALA A 142 -2.90 39.80 70.79
N ASN A 143 -1.72 40.04 71.36
CA ASN A 143 -0.63 40.63 70.60
C ASN A 143 -0.06 39.60 69.61
N ARG A 144 0.10 38.34 70.04
CA ARG A 144 0.57 37.23 69.18
C ARG A 144 -0.51 36.22 68.84
N ASN A 145 -0.81 35.27 69.74
CA ASN A 145 -1.68 34.12 69.47
C ASN A 145 -3.00 34.21 70.25
N ILE A 146 -4.12 33.83 69.63
CA ILE A 146 -5.34 33.39 70.32
C ILE A 146 -5.48 31.90 70.08
N ILE A 147 -5.42 31.09 71.14
CA ILE A 147 -5.43 29.63 71.05
C ILE A 147 -6.68 29.08 71.72
N MET A 148 -7.63 28.61 70.93
CA MET A 148 -8.81 27.89 71.41
C MET A 148 -8.53 26.39 71.43
N LYS A 149 -8.47 25.81 72.63
CA LYS A 149 -8.10 24.41 72.85
C LYS A 149 -9.27 23.45 72.59
N SER A 150 -8.91 22.25 72.16
CA SER A 150 -9.88 21.21 71.76
C SER A 150 -10.98 20.97 72.80
N GLY A 151 -12.23 21.11 72.38
CA GLY A 151 -13.44 20.98 73.21
C GLY A 151 -14.07 22.30 73.70
N ALA A 152 -13.34 23.42 73.63
CA ALA A 152 -13.86 24.73 74.07
C ALA A 152 -15.04 25.22 73.20
N LYS A 153 -15.93 26.02 73.81
CA LYS A 153 -17.13 26.58 73.16
C LYS A 153 -17.34 28.06 73.45
N ILE A 154 -17.75 28.80 72.42
CA ILE A 154 -18.19 30.20 72.52
C ILE A 154 -19.44 30.37 71.67
N GLU A 155 -20.56 30.70 72.31
CA GLU A 155 -21.89 30.65 71.70
C GLU A 155 -22.71 31.92 72.01
N ASN A 156 -23.11 32.66 70.97
CA ASN A 156 -24.09 33.73 71.10
C ASN A 156 -25.45 33.32 70.51
N THR A 157 -26.49 33.31 71.35
CA THR A 157 -27.85 32.87 70.99
C THR A 157 -28.81 34.02 70.69
N SER A 158 -28.28 35.20 70.38
CA SER A 158 -29.09 36.38 70.09
C SER A 158 -29.83 36.26 68.75
N ASP A 159 -31.06 36.73 68.72
CA ASP A 159 -31.88 36.86 67.51
C ASP A 159 -31.61 38.20 66.78
N GLU A 160 -30.74 39.06 67.33
CA GLU A 160 -30.35 40.37 66.78
C GLU A 160 -29.07 40.35 65.93
N LYS A 161 -28.95 41.31 65.00
CA LYS A 161 -27.74 41.55 64.20
C LYS A 161 -26.81 42.57 64.85
N PHE A 162 -25.60 42.12 65.18
CA PHE A 162 -24.45 42.91 65.66
C PHE A 162 -23.17 42.07 65.46
N LEU A 163 -22.00 42.53 65.91
CA LEU A 163 -20.79 41.69 65.99
C LEU A 163 -20.76 41.03 67.37
N ALA A 164 -20.98 39.72 67.46
CA ALA A 164 -20.98 39.03 68.75
C ALA A 164 -19.57 38.57 69.16
N ILE A 165 -18.84 37.95 68.24
CA ILE A 165 -17.55 37.32 68.51
C ILE A 165 -16.50 37.98 67.62
N HIS A 166 -15.50 38.62 68.23
CA HIS A 166 -14.37 39.21 67.52
C HIS A 166 -13.05 38.71 68.10
N PHE A 167 -12.33 37.87 67.36
CA PHE A 167 -10.95 37.54 67.68
C PHE A 167 -10.04 38.39 66.80
N LYS A 168 -8.99 38.97 67.38
CA LYS A 168 -8.05 39.86 66.68
C LYS A 168 -6.63 39.64 67.17
N THR A 169 -5.67 39.53 66.25
CA THR A 169 -4.25 39.63 66.61
C THR A 169 -3.55 40.74 65.83
N ILE A 170 -2.58 41.39 66.48
CA ILE A 170 -2.12 42.73 66.06
C ILE A 170 -0.63 42.86 65.76
N ASN A 171 0.24 42.02 66.32
CA ASN A 171 1.67 42.07 66.05
C ASN A 171 2.00 41.41 64.70
N ASP A 172 3.16 41.75 64.16
CA ASP A 172 3.74 41.18 62.95
C ASP A 172 5.20 40.71 63.15
N GLN A 173 5.80 40.88 64.34
CA GLN A 173 7.20 40.55 64.62
C GLN A 173 7.38 39.21 65.36
N GLY A 174 8.15 38.28 64.77
CA GLY A 174 8.51 36.99 65.37
C GLY A 174 8.08 35.79 64.53
N ASN A 175 8.08 34.59 65.12
CA ASN A 175 7.50 33.37 64.55
C ASN A 175 6.35 32.92 65.46
N PHE A 176 5.11 32.96 64.97
CA PHE A 176 3.91 32.59 65.71
C PHE A 176 2.66 32.52 64.78
N THR A 177 1.57 31.89 65.25
CA THR A 177 0.32 31.74 64.49
C THR A 177 -0.79 32.59 65.11
N GLY A 178 -1.41 33.47 64.33
CA GLY A 178 -2.32 34.50 64.84
C GLY A 178 -3.51 33.94 65.62
N ILE A 179 -4.37 33.18 64.95
CA ILE A 179 -5.53 32.54 65.60
C ILE A 179 -5.45 31.03 65.35
N ILE A 180 -5.44 30.24 66.42
CA ILE A 180 -5.49 28.78 66.40
C ILE A 180 -6.83 28.32 66.97
N LEU A 181 -7.63 27.63 66.17
CA LEU A 181 -8.78 26.85 66.64
C LEU A 181 -8.42 25.37 66.48
N GLU A 182 -8.14 24.68 67.58
CA GLU A 182 -7.86 23.25 67.56
C GLU A 182 -9.10 22.44 67.13
N LYS A 183 -8.91 21.15 66.87
CA LYS A 183 -10.02 20.23 66.55
C LYS A 183 -11.08 20.24 67.65
N ASP A 184 -12.33 19.97 67.30
CA ASP A 184 -13.46 19.88 68.25
C ASP A 184 -13.81 21.18 68.98
N THR A 185 -13.19 22.33 68.65
CA THR A 185 -13.66 23.65 69.14
C THR A 185 -14.96 24.07 68.45
N HIS A 186 -15.73 24.93 69.11
CA HIS A 186 -17.04 25.36 68.62
C HIS A 186 -17.24 26.88 68.79
N ILE A 187 -17.37 27.60 67.68
CA ILE A 187 -17.77 29.01 67.65
C ILE A 187 -19.11 29.10 66.94
N LEU A 188 -20.16 29.52 67.65
CA LEU A 188 -21.51 29.62 67.11
C LEU A 188 -22.12 31.00 67.38
N SER A 189 -22.84 31.52 66.39
CA SER A 189 -23.76 32.64 66.59
C SER A 189 -25.07 32.41 65.86
N ARG A 190 -26.20 32.80 66.45
CA ARG A 190 -27.51 32.67 65.79
C ARG A 190 -27.68 33.74 64.70
N ALA A 191 -28.03 34.97 65.08
CA ALA A 191 -28.27 36.07 64.14
C ALA A 191 -27.10 37.07 64.04
N ALA A 192 -26.16 37.03 64.98
CA ALA A 192 -25.04 37.96 65.05
C ALA A 192 -23.79 37.46 64.29
N ASN A 193 -22.91 38.39 63.98
CA ASN A 193 -21.73 38.15 63.15
C ASN A 193 -20.58 37.57 63.99
N ILE A 194 -19.78 36.72 63.35
CA ILE A 194 -18.51 36.22 63.85
C ILE A 194 -17.40 36.83 62.98
N LYS A 195 -16.37 37.40 63.61
CA LYS A 195 -15.17 37.89 62.92
C LYS A 195 -13.90 37.36 63.57
N LEU A 196 -13.05 36.69 62.81
CA LEU A 196 -11.68 36.35 63.22
C LEU A 196 -10.71 37.15 62.32
N ASP A 197 -9.82 37.94 62.91
CA ASP A 197 -8.86 38.84 62.25
C ASP A 197 -7.44 38.48 62.72
N GLY A 198 -6.90 37.42 62.14
CA GLY A 198 -5.65 36.80 62.58
C GLY A 198 -4.44 37.25 61.77
N ARG A 199 -3.35 37.60 62.47
CA ARG A 199 -2.05 37.98 61.92
C ARG A 199 -0.96 37.13 62.53
N SER A 200 -0.06 36.63 61.68
CA SER A 200 1.08 35.80 62.08
C SER A 200 2.35 36.61 62.33
N GLY A 201 3.39 35.91 62.78
CA GLY A 201 4.77 36.40 62.71
C GLY A 201 5.30 36.60 61.27
N ASN A 202 6.46 37.27 61.17
CA ASN A 202 7.20 37.57 59.94
C ASN A 202 8.57 36.86 59.84
N ILE A 203 8.89 35.93 60.72
CA ILE A 203 10.16 35.20 60.74
C ILE A 203 9.90 33.69 60.64
N GLY A 204 10.71 33.00 59.83
CA GLY A 204 10.69 31.54 59.70
C GLY A 204 9.54 31.00 58.83
N ASP A 205 9.31 29.69 58.93
CA ASP A 205 8.35 28.93 58.15
C ASP A 205 7.05 28.64 58.91
N ASN A 206 5.98 28.28 58.19
CA ASN A 206 4.70 27.82 58.74
C ASN A 206 3.95 28.89 59.57
N ASN A 207 4.13 30.18 59.25
CA ASN A 207 3.36 31.24 59.90
C ASN A 207 1.94 31.26 59.31
N TYR A 208 0.93 31.03 60.16
CA TYR A 208 -0.48 31.09 59.75
C TYR A 208 -1.19 32.31 60.33
N GLY A 209 -1.94 33.05 59.52
CA GLY A 209 -2.78 34.14 60.02
C GLY A 209 -3.94 33.60 60.86
N ILE A 210 -4.66 32.64 60.30
CA ILE A 210 -5.65 31.81 60.99
C ILE A 210 -5.37 30.34 60.64
N LEU A 211 -5.23 29.48 61.66
CA LEU A 211 -5.28 28.03 61.55
C LEU A 211 -6.56 27.55 62.25
N ALA A 212 -7.51 27.00 61.49
CA ALA A 212 -8.75 26.48 62.04
C ALA A 212 -8.94 24.99 61.74
N GLN A 213 -9.35 24.24 62.76
CA GLN A 213 -9.65 22.80 62.72
C GLN A 213 -10.99 22.44 63.39
N GLY A 214 -11.65 23.40 64.04
CA GLY A 214 -12.96 23.23 64.67
C GLY A 214 -14.12 23.72 63.81
N LYS A 215 -15.26 23.99 64.47
CA LYS A 215 -16.50 24.45 63.83
C LYS A 215 -16.72 25.95 64.02
N ILE A 216 -17.07 26.65 62.94
CA ILE A 216 -17.48 28.06 62.96
C ILE A 216 -18.81 28.17 62.22
N MET A 217 -19.89 28.50 62.93
CA MET A 217 -21.24 28.31 62.41
C MET A 217 -22.16 29.50 62.68
N THR A 218 -23.04 29.81 61.72
CA THR A 218 -24.21 30.67 61.97
C THR A 218 -25.53 29.99 61.61
N GLN A 219 -26.39 29.86 62.61
CA GLN A 219 -27.65 29.12 62.52
C GLN A 219 -28.80 29.95 63.09
N ASN A 220 -29.55 30.61 62.20
CA ASN A 220 -30.83 31.24 62.53
C ASN A 220 -31.95 30.54 61.77
N ASP A 221 -32.79 29.81 62.50
CA ASP A 221 -33.95 29.12 61.92
C ASP A 221 -35.16 30.03 61.74
N LEU A 222 -35.18 31.21 62.35
CA LEU A 222 -36.31 32.15 62.41
C LEU A 222 -36.10 33.42 61.55
N GLY A 223 -34.96 33.56 60.88
CA GLY A 223 -34.63 34.76 60.12
C GLY A 223 -33.24 34.71 59.49
N PRO A 224 -32.69 35.85 59.04
CA PRO A 224 -31.33 35.90 58.51
C PRO A 224 -30.29 35.71 59.62
N ALA A 225 -29.41 34.74 59.43
CA ALA A 225 -28.23 34.47 60.25
C ALA A 225 -27.17 35.57 60.06
N GLY A 226 -26.22 35.61 61.00
CA GLY A 226 -25.08 36.53 60.91
C GLY A 226 -24.02 36.07 59.92
N THR A 227 -23.12 36.98 59.57
CA THR A 227 -22.00 36.69 58.67
C THR A 227 -20.83 36.05 59.41
N ILE A 228 -20.16 35.09 58.76
CA ILE A 228 -18.85 34.58 59.20
C ILE A 228 -17.78 35.31 58.38
N THR A 229 -16.89 36.04 59.04
CA THR A 229 -15.79 36.77 58.40
C THR A 229 -14.45 36.29 58.95
N LEU A 230 -13.67 35.61 58.12
CA LEU A 230 -12.28 35.24 58.44
C LEU A 230 -11.35 36.14 57.64
N ILE A 231 -10.45 36.85 58.32
CA ILE A 231 -9.39 37.67 57.73
C ILE A 231 -8.08 37.14 58.29
N GLY A 232 -7.26 36.53 57.44
CA GLY A 232 -6.00 35.91 57.84
C GLY A 232 -4.83 36.52 57.08
N ARG A 233 -3.80 36.94 57.80
CA ARG A 233 -2.59 37.53 57.22
C ARG A 233 -1.35 36.80 57.70
N ALA A 234 -0.71 36.07 56.81
CA ALA A 234 0.65 35.61 56.98
C ALA A 234 1.62 36.70 56.51
N ASN A 235 2.48 37.17 57.41
CA ASN A 235 3.46 38.23 57.12
C ASN A 235 4.68 37.67 56.37
N ARG A 236 5.78 38.42 56.28
CA ARG A 236 6.97 38.13 55.43
C ARG A 236 7.85 36.97 55.92
N GLY A 237 7.25 35.83 56.28
CA GLY A 237 7.97 34.58 56.53
C GLY A 237 8.64 34.02 55.27
N ASP A 238 9.27 32.86 55.47
CA ASP A 238 10.03 32.14 54.45
C ASP A 238 9.12 31.23 53.61
N ASN A 239 8.84 30.00 54.08
CA ASN A 239 8.07 28.97 53.35
C ASN A 239 6.79 28.54 54.11
N ASN A 240 5.84 27.93 53.38
CA ASN A 240 4.61 27.33 53.94
C ASN A 240 3.73 28.31 54.75
N ASN A 241 3.78 29.60 54.44
CA ASN A 241 3.05 30.63 55.17
C ASN A 241 1.65 30.81 54.56
N VAL A 242 0.60 30.69 55.38
CA VAL A 242 -0.79 30.66 54.91
C VAL A 242 -1.63 31.74 55.57
N GLY A 243 -2.32 32.56 54.76
CA GLY A 243 -3.24 33.58 55.28
C GLY A 243 -4.34 32.94 56.15
N ILE A 244 -5.14 32.06 55.56
CA ILE A 244 -6.15 31.24 56.26
C ILE A 244 -5.94 29.77 55.91
N TYR A 245 -5.55 28.95 56.89
CA TYR A 245 -5.48 27.49 56.77
C TYR A 245 -6.69 26.85 57.45
N LEU A 246 -7.59 26.29 56.65
CA LEU A 246 -8.68 25.42 57.12
C LEU A 246 -8.22 23.97 56.97
N LYS A 247 -8.12 23.25 58.09
CA LYS A 247 -7.55 21.89 58.16
C LYS A 247 -8.51 20.95 58.88
N GLY A 248 -9.42 20.34 58.12
CA GLY A 248 -10.56 19.58 58.64
C GLY A 248 -11.63 20.44 59.34
N ALA A 249 -11.61 21.77 59.11
CA ALA A 249 -12.58 22.69 59.70
C ALA A 249 -13.98 22.53 59.07
N GLU A 250 -15.01 22.88 59.84
CA GLU A 250 -16.39 22.97 59.34
C GLU A 250 -16.91 24.40 59.47
N LEU A 251 -17.14 25.05 58.33
CA LEU A 251 -17.80 26.36 58.26
C LEU A 251 -19.21 26.16 57.73
N SER A 252 -20.24 26.56 58.47
CA SER A 252 -21.63 26.43 58.01
C SER A 252 -22.45 27.68 58.25
N SER A 253 -23.29 28.03 57.28
CA SER A 253 -24.24 29.13 57.41
C SER A 253 -25.54 28.84 56.68
N LYS A 254 -26.66 29.06 57.37
CA LYS A 254 -27.98 28.86 56.76
C LYS A 254 -28.28 29.90 55.67
N ASN A 255 -28.05 31.18 55.96
CA ASN A 255 -28.42 32.30 55.08
C ASN A 255 -27.64 33.60 55.35
N GLY A 256 -26.57 33.55 56.15
CA GLY A 256 -25.64 34.66 56.37
C GLY A 256 -24.37 34.49 55.53
N LYS A 257 -23.83 35.55 54.92
CA LYS A 257 -22.64 35.47 54.07
C LYS A 257 -21.44 34.86 54.81
N ILE A 258 -20.72 33.93 54.18
CA ILE A 258 -19.37 33.52 54.59
C ILE A 258 -18.35 34.30 53.73
N SER A 259 -17.37 34.92 54.37
CA SER A 259 -16.32 35.71 53.72
C SER A 259 -14.96 35.29 54.25
N LEU A 260 -14.11 34.75 53.37
CA LEU A 260 -12.72 34.40 53.65
C LEU A 260 -11.81 35.38 52.91
N SER A 261 -10.91 36.04 53.63
CA SER A 261 -9.91 36.93 53.04
C SER A 261 -8.52 36.58 53.58
N GLY A 262 -7.75 35.85 52.79
CA GLY A 262 -6.45 35.31 53.20
C GLY A 262 -5.33 35.95 52.39
N GLN A 263 -4.28 36.40 53.07
CA GLN A 263 -3.12 37.03 52.45
C GLN A 263 -1.84 36.40 53.00
N SER A 264 -0.96 35.95 52.13
CA SER A 264 0.42 35.57 52.46
C SER A 264 1.39 36.47 51.73
N PHE A 265 2.27 37.13 52.49
CA PHE A 265 3.29 38.08 52.00
C PHE A 265 4.71 37.48 52.06
N ALA A 266 4.81 36.17 52.15
CA ALA A 266 6.06 35.45 52.25
C ALA A 266 6.91 35.57 50.98
N THR A 267 8.21 35.27 51.12
CA THR A 267 9.23 35.59 50.10
C THR A 267 9.85 34.39 49.39
N LYS A 268 9.65 33.16 49.91
CA LYS A 268 10.20 31.92 49.35
C LYS A 268 9.08 31.01 48.81
N GLU A 269 9.08 29.72 49.14
CA GLU A 269 8.31 28.69 48.42
C GLU A 269 6.98 28.34 49.11
N SER A 270 6.02 27.82 48.34
CA SER A 270 4.85 27.06 48.82
C SER A 270 3.93 27.82 49.79
N ASN A 271 3.61 29.08 49.47
CA ASN A 271 2.76 29.92 50.31
C ASN A 271 1.33 30.02 49.75
N ASP A 272 0.32 29.88 50.61
CA ASP A 272 -1.09 29.96 50.19
C ASP A 272 -1.77 31.23 50.72
N GLY A 273 -2.61 31.88 49.92
CA GLY A 273 -3.50 32.93 50.43
C GLY A 273 -4.54 32.30 51.36
N ILE A 274 -5.23 31.28 50.86
CA ILE A 274 -6.18 30.44 51.59
C ILE A 274 -5.95 28.98 51.20
N LEU A 275 -5.78 28.08 52.18
CA LEU A 275 -5.64 26.63 52.00
C LEU A 275 -6.81 25.90 52.67
N LEU A 276 -7.47 25.00 51.92
CA LEU A 276 -8.53 24.12 52.41
C LEU A 276 -8.14 22.65 52.21
N ASP A 277 -7.97 21.94 53.32
CA ASP A 277 -7.26 20.65 53.38
C ASP A 277 -7.88 19.69 54.41
N ASN A 278 -7.45 18.43 54.39
CA ASN A 278 -7.84 17.36 55.32
C ASN A 278 -9.36 17.25 55.53
N GLY A 279 -10.12 17.18 54.44
CA GLY A 279 -11.57 17.05 54.44
C GLY A 279 -12.31 18.30 54.95
N THR A 280 -11.75 19.49 54.80
CA THR A 280 -12.42 20.76 55.19
C THR A 280 -13.79 20.90 54.51
N ARG A 281 -14.82 21.31 55.25
CA ARG A 281 -16.19 21.43 54.77
C ARG A 281 -16.71 22.87 54.86
N ILE A 282 -17.30 23.37 53.78
CA ILE A 282 -18.09 24.61 53.79
C ILE A 282 -19.51 24.29 53.33
N ILE A 283 -20.51 24.54 54.19
CA ILE A 283 -21.92 24.19 53.95
C ILE A 283 -22.77 25.46 53.92
N LEU A 284 -23.51 25.65 52.83
CA LEU A 284 -24.31 26.84 52.53
C LEU A 284 -25.73 26.43 52.16
N GLU A 285 -26.73 26.71 53.01
CA GLU A 285 -28.13 26.36 52.67
C GLU A 285 -28.75 27.41 51.72
N SER A 286 -28.50 28.69 51.97
CA SER A 286 -28.91 29.84 51.14
C SER A 286 -28.00 31.05 51.38
N ALA A 287 -26.74 30.78 51.75
CA ALA A 287 -25.72 31.77 52.03
C ALA A 287 -24.74 31.92 50.85
N ASN A 288 -24.33 33.15 50.53
CA ASN A 288 -23.24 33.37 49.57
C ASN A 288 -21.88 33.16 50.23
N LEU A 289 -20.94 32.61 49.47
CA LEU A 289 -19.55 32.42 49.85
C LEU A 289 -18.65 33.30 49.00
N VAL A 290 -17.81 34.11 49.65
CA VAL A 290 -16.74 34.87 48.99
C VAL A 290 -15.40 34.42 49.54
N VAL A 291 -14.48 34.03 48.66
CA VAL A 291 -13.12 33.58 48.97
C VAL A 291 -12.16 34.50 48.21
N ASP A 292 -11.39 35.35 48.90
CA ASP A 292 -10.39 36.25 48.30
C ASP A 292 -9.01 35.92 48.88
N GLY A 293 -8.26 35.13 48.13
CA GLY A 293 -6.95 34.61 48.52
C GLY A 293 -5.82 35.27 47.72
N LYS A 294 -4.82 35.80 48.42
CA LYS A 294 -3.61 36.38 47.83
C LYS A 294 -2.34 35.73 48.37
N ALA A 295 -1.43 35.31 47.50
CA ALA A 295 -0.12 34.77 47.87
C ALA A 295 1.04 35.50 47.18
N SER A 296 2.24 35.36 47.72
CA SER A 296 3.50 35.75 47.09
C SER A 296 4.61 34.75 47.39
N GLY A 297 5.63 34.74 46.52
CA GLY A 297 6.71 33.75 46.53
C GLY A 297 6.66 32.84 45.30
N THR A 298 7.55 31.86 45.25
CA THR A 298 7.57 30.77 44.26
C THR A 298 6.64 29.63 44.71
N ASN A 299 6.19 28.78 43.78
CA ASN A 299 5.33 27.62 44.08
C ASN A 299 4.09 27.93 44.94
N SER A 300 3.66 29.19 44.96
CA SER A 300 2.59 29.70 45.82
C SER A 300 1.23 29.52 45.14
N THR A 301 0.13 29.74 45.86
CA THR A 301 -1.23 29.66 45.28
C THR A 301 -2.18 30.64 45.96
N GLY A 302 -2.99 31.36 45.17
CA GLY A 302 -3.93 32.35 45.70
C GLY A 302 -4.99 31.70 46.59
N VAL A 303 -5.72 30.73 46.04
CA VAL A 303 -6.68 29.87 46.76
C VAL A 303 -6.45 28.40 46.37
N ASN A 304 -6.17 27.57 47.37
CA ASN A 304 -5.81 26.17 47.20
C ASN A 304 -6.86 25.26 47.86
N PHE A 305 -7.58 24.48 47.04
CA PHE A 305 -8.50 23.45 47.49
C PHE A 305 -7.84 22.08 47.32
N ALA A 306 -7.06 21.66 48.31
CA ALA A 306 -6.30 20.40 48.27
C ALA A 306 -7.18 19.18 48.53
N ASP A 307 -7.86 19.17 49.68
CA ASP A 307 -8.83 18.15 50.08
C ASP A 307 -9.97 18.82 50.85
N SER A 308 -11.03 19.18 50.12
CA SER A 308 -12.13 19.98 50.67
C SER A 308 -13.45 19.79 49.93
N HIS A 309 -14.54 20.11 50.62
CA HIS A 309 -15.90 19.94 50.13
C HIS A 309 -16.73 21.21 50.38
N ILE A 310 -17.09 21.91 49.31
CA ILE A 310 -18.05 23.02 49.34
C ILE A 310 -19.40 22.49 48.84
N GLU A 311 -20.44 22.65 49.67
CA GLU A 311 -21.80 22.23 49.39
C GLU A 311 -22.77 23.43 49.51
N ALA A 312 -23.28 23.91 48.38
CA ALA A 312 -24.27 24.99 48.31
C ALA A 312 -25.63 24.48 47.81
N ARG A 313 -26.58 24.34 48.75
CA ARG A 313 -27.91 23.74 48.52
C ARG A 313 -28.96 24.73 48.01
N GLY A 314 -28.70 26.02 48.11
CA GLY A 314 -29.58 27.09 47.61
C GLY A 314 -29.08 27.72 46.32
N LEU A 315 -29.78 28.76 45.86
CA LEU A 315 -29.36 29.62 44.75
C LEU A 315 -28.22 30.60 45.15
N SER A 316 -27.30 30.13 45.99
CA SER A 316 -26.13 30.87 46.47
C SER A 316 -25.16 31.23 45.35
N SER A 317 -24.45 32.34 45.49
CA SER A 317 -23.20 32.56 44.75
C SER A 317 -22.00 31.98 45.51
N ILE A 318 -21.12 31.32 44.76
CA ILE A 318 -19.76 30.99 45.19
C ILE A 318 -18.83 31.85 44.34
N ASP A 319 -18.19 32.83 44.96
CA ASP A 319 -17.29 33.77 44.31
C ASP A 319 -15.87 33.55 44.85
N ILE A 320 -15.00 32.96 44.03
CA ILE A 320 -13.61 32.64 44.39
C ILE A 320 -12.67 33.52 43.56
N ILE A 321 -11.80 34.24 44.26
CA ILE A 321 -10.83 35.19 43.71
C ILE A 321 -9.45 34.76 44.20
N GLY A 322 -8.58 34.40 43.27
CA GLY A 322 -7.18 34.06 43.51
C GLY A 322 -6.24 35.10 42.91
N LYS A 323 -5.25 35.58 43.68
CA LYS A 323 -4.28 36.59 43.23
C LYS A 323 -2.88 36.19 43.64
N GLU A 324 -1.91 36.18 42.73
CA GLU A 324 -0.56 35.74 43.10
C GLU A 324 0.57 36.18 42.17
N SER A 325 1.77 35.69 42.46
CA SER A 325 3.03 36.01 41.76
C SER A 325 3.87 34.79 41.42
N GLY A 326 3.37 33.56 41.59
CA GLY A 326 4.19 32.40 41.93
C GLY A 326 3.94 31.13 41.12
N LYS A 327 2.68 30.72 40.90
CA LYS A 327 2.33 29.51 40.12
C LYS A 327 0.85 29.36 39.73
N VAL A 328 -0.10 29.52 40.68
CA VAL A 328 -1.53 29.27 40.44
C VAL A 328 -2.44 30.25 41.19
N GLY A 329 -3.25 31.01 40.46
CA GLY A 329 -4.32 31.83 41.06
C GLY A 329 -5.29 31.00 41.90
N ILE A 330 -5.89 29.97 41.30
CA ILE A 330 -6.79 29.02 41.98
C ILE A 330 -6.43 27.58 41.55
N ASP A 331 -6.06 26.71 42.49
CA ASP A 331 -6.03 25.25 42.25
C ASP A 331 -7.21 24.57 42.95
N ILE A 332 -7.93 23.76 42.19
CA ILE A 332 -8.93 22.83 42.69
C ILE A 332 -8.36 21.44 42.44
N SER A 333 -7.66 20.88 43.44
CA SER A 333 -6.94 19.61 43.33
C SER A 333 -7.90 18.40 43.27
N GLU A 334 -7.40 17.21 42.91
CA GLU A 334 -8.22 16.05 42.52
C GLU A 334 -9.27 15.60 43.55
N ASN A 335 -8.97 15.74 44.85
CA ASN A 335 -9.85 15.36 45.95
C ASN A 335 -10.92 16.42 46.26
N ALA A 336 -10.72 17.67 45.84
CA ALA A 336 -11.65 18.75 46.12
C ALA A 336 -12.95 18.67 45.31
N ARG A 337 -14.04 19.14 45.92
CA ARG A 337 -15.38 19.15 45.32
C ARG A 337 -16.11 20.45 45.60
N ILE A 338 -16.64 21.08 44.55
CA ILE A 338 -17.55 22.22 44.64
C ILE A 338 -18.90 21.79 44.05
N LEU A 339 -19.91 21.67 44.90
CA LEU A 339 -21.30 21.35 44.53
C LEU A 339 -22.17 22.58 44.79
N SER A 340 -22.93 23.03 43.79
CA SER A 340 -23.80 24.21 43.91
C SER A 340 -25.11 24.09 43.16
N MET A 341 -26.22 24.52 43.77
CA MET A 341 -27.47 24.76 43.04
C MET A 341 -27.53 26.15 42.39
N GLY A 342 -26.62 27.06 42.76
CA GLY A 342 -26.51 28.42 42.22
C GLY A 342 -25.30 28.62 41.29
N VAL A 343 -24.78 29.85 41.26
CA VAL A 343 -23.70 30.28 40.35
C VAL A 343 -22.33 30.07 41.00
N VAL A 344 -21.34 29.66 40.20
CA VAL A 344 -19.93 29.61 40.61
C VAL A 344 -19.11 30.54 39.72
N ASN A 345 -18.42 31.51 40.32
CA ASN A 345 -17.51 32.42 39.64
C ASN A 345 -16.09 32.16 40.15
N LEU A 346 -15.19 31.78 39.25
CA LEU A 346 -13.76 31.62 39.52
C LEU A 346 -13.00 32.73 38.81
N LYS A 347 -12.20 33.50 39.55
CA LYS A 347 -11.41 34.61 39.00
C LYS A 347 -9.95 34.56 39.45
N ALA A 348 -9.01 34.56 38.52
CA ALA A 348 -7.58 34.60 38.78
C ALA A 348 -6.88 35.78 38.09
N THR A 349 -5.79 36.26 38.68
CA THR A 349 -4.86 37.21 38.04
C THR A 349 -4.13 36.63 36.83
N ASP A 350 -3.88 35.33 36.89
CA ASP A 350 -3.09 34.53 35.98
C ASP A 350 -3.85 33.22 35.65
N SER A 351 -3.95 32.25 36.57
CA SER A 351 -4.23 30.87 36.21
C SER A 351 -5.21 30.15 37.13
N ILE A 352 -5.95 29.21 36.56
CA ILE A 352 -6.96 28.40 37.23
C ILE A 352 -6.77 26.94 36.79
N HIS A 353 -6.53 26.06 37.76
CA HIS A 353 -6.37 24.63 37.55
C HIS A 353 -7.57 23.88 38.13
N THR A 354 -8.16 22.99 37.33
CA THR A 354 -9.37 22.23 37.68
C THR A 354 -9.12 20.74 37.51
N HIS A 355 -8.61 20.15 38.59
CA HIS A 355 -8.36 18.71 38.75
C HIS A 355 -9.51 18.03 39.51
N GLY A 356 -10.07 18.71 40.51
CA GLY A 356 -11.21 18.27 41.31
C GLY A 356 -12.56 18.42 40.60
N GLN A 357 -13.63 18.10 41.32
CA GLN A 357 -14.99 18.08 40.76
C GLN A 357 -15.72 19.42 40.96
N ILE A 358 -16.27 19.97 39.87
CA ILE A 358 -17.19 21.13 39.94
C ILE A 358 -18.53 20.71 39.33
N VAL A 359 -19.61 20.83 40.11
CA VAL A 359 -20.99 20.60 39.67
C VAL A 359 -21.85 21.80 40.08
N SER A 360 -22.48 22.43 39.10
CA SER A 360 -23.40 23.56 39.27
C SER A 360 -24.69 23.34 38.50
N GLN A 361 -25.85 23.53 39.14
CA GLN A 361 -27.13 23.62 38.41
C GLN A 361 -27.35 25.00 37.76
N GLY A 362 -26.49 25.97 38.11
CA GLY A 362 -26.45 27.30 37.53
C GLY A 362 -25.35 27.46 36.47
N LYS A 363 -24.90 28.71 36.31
CA LYS A 363 -23.77 29.07 35.44
C LYS A 363 -22.46 28.92 36.20
N VAL A 364 -21.43 28.43 35.51
CA VAL A 364 -20.04 28.55 35.92
C VAL A 364 -19.36 29.59 35.02
N LYS A 365 -18.75 30.61 35.63
CA LYS A 365 -17.90 31.59 34.93
C LYS A 365 -16.46 31.41 35.39
N ILE A 366 -15.53 31.32 34.45
CA ILE A 366 -14.08 31.26 34.70
C ILE A 366 -13.44 32.48 34.02
N ASP A 367 -12.58 33.17 34.76
CA ASP A 367 -12.04 34.50 34.40
C ASP A 367 -10.54 34.49 34.77
N ILE A 368 -9.67 34.20 33.81
CA ILE A 368 -8.20 34.13 33.99
C ILE A 368 -7.56 35.44 33.52
N GLY A 369 -6.21 35.52 33.48
CA GLY A 369 -5.50 36.50 32.65
C GLY A 369 -5.76 37.99 32.96
N CYS A 370 -6.30 38.32 34.13
CA CYS A 370 -6.75 39.69 34.43
C CYS A 370 -5.63 40.72 34.59
N GLU A 371 -4.42 40.28 34.94
CA GLU A 371 -3.28 41.17 35.19
C GLU A 371 -1.99 40.74 34.45
N LYS A 372 -1.93 39.50 33.93
CA LYS A 372 -0.80 38.89 33.21
C LYS A 372 -1.31 37.83 32.22
N ASP A 373 -0.43 37.28 31.40
CA ASP A 373 -0.72 36.08 30.56
C ASP A 373 -1.29 34.95 31.42
N GLY A 374 -2.50 34.50 31.09
CA GLY A 374 -3.26 33.56 31.90
C GLY A 374 -3.22 32.12 31.41
N ARG A 375 -3.53 31.20 32.32
CA ARG A 375 -3.53 29.75 32.05
C ARG A 375 -4.74 29.06 32.66
N PHE A 376 -5.61 28.52 31.83
CA PHE A 376 -6.68 27.63 32.28
C PHE A 376 -6.29 26.18 32.02
N VAL A 377 -6.40 25.31 33.04
CA VAL A 377 -6.18 23.86 32.89
C VAL A 377 -7.42 23.10 33.34
N LEU A 378 -8.03 22.39 32.40
CA LEU A 378 -9.14 21.47 32.64
C LEU A 378 -8.66 20.03 32.55
N LYS A 379 -8.62 19.31 33.68
CA LYS A 379 -8.38 17.85 33.69
C LYS A 379 -9.62 17.02 33.97
N LYS A 380 -10.73 17.65 34.37
CA LYS A 380 -11.98 16.96 34.73
C LYS A 380 -13.18 17.79 34.30
N THR A 381 -14.13 17.17 33.62
CA THR A 381 -15.33 17.83 33.09
C THR A 381 -16.08 18.58 34.19
N ILE A 382 -16.39 19.85 33.93
CA ILE A 382 -17.22 20.72 34.77
C ILE A 382 -18.67 20.56 34.30
N TYR A 383 -19.54 20.14 35.22
CA TYR A 383 -20.96 19.97 34.96
C TYR A 383 -21.69 21.25 35.34
N ALA A 384 -22.15 22.00 34.34
CA ALA A 384 -22.83 23.29 34.51
C ALA A 384 -24.00 23.42 33.53
N LYS A 385 -25.03 24.21 33.87
CA LYS A 385 -26.06 24.62 32.90
C LYS A 385 -25.47 25.45 31.75
N GLN A 386 -24.43 26.22 32.06
CA GLN A 386 -23.65 27.03 31.13
C GLN A 386 -22.24 27.22 31.69
N LEU A 387 -21.21 26.93 30.89
CA LEU A 387 -19.80 27.21 31.22
C LEU A 387 -19.23 28.22 30.23
N GLU A 388 -18.69 29.32 30.75
CA GLU A 388 -18.00 30.35 29.97
C GLU A 388 -16.64 30.66 30.60
N ILE A 389 -15.61 30.68 29.77
CA ILE A 389 -14.20 30.87 30.14
C ILE A 389 -13.68 32.10 29.41
N TYR A 390 -13.02 33.01 30.12
CA TYR A 390 -12.55 34.31 29.62
C TYR A 390 -11.04 34.48 29.87
N GLY A 391 -10.30 34.85 28.82
CA GLY A 391 -8.87 35.21 28.88
C GLY A 391 -8.64 36.63 29.40
N ASN A 392 -9.34 37.60 28.80
CA ASN A 392 -9.20 39.06 28.97
C ASN A 392 -8.19 39.68 28.00
N ASP A 393 -7.25 40.52 28.46
CA ASP A 393 -6.47 41.40 27.57
C ASP A 393 -5.03 40.91 27.31
N ASN A 394 -4.61 39.80 27.94
CA ASN A 394 -3.25 39.25 27.87
C ASN A 394 -3.20 38.02 26.93
N ASN A 395 -2.04 37.33 26.83
CA ASN A 395 -1.88 36.16 25.96
C ASN A 395 -2.26 34.89 26.74
N ASP A 396 -3.51 34.48 26.64
CA ASP A 396 -4.06 33.40 27.46
C ASP A 396 -3.98 32.03 26.79
N THR A 397 -3.71 31.00 27.59
CA THR A 397 -3.66 29.60 27.11
C THR A 397 -4.71 28.73 27.80
N PHE A 398 -5.54 28.06 27.00
CA PHE A 398 -6.59 27.15 27.44
C PHE A 398 -6.19 25.70 27.16
N TYR A 399 -5.90 24.93 28.21
CA TYR A 399 -5.54 23.51 28.14
C TYR A 399 -6.78 22.65 28.43
N MET A 400 -7.37 22.06 27.38
CA MET A 400 -8.65 21.35 27.46
C MET A 400 -8.48 19.83 27.54
N TYR A 401 -7.69 19.31 28.49
CA TYR A 401 -7.36 17.87 28.58
C TYR A 401 -8.55 16.94 28.86
N ALA A 402 -9.73 17.46 29.19
CA ALA A 402 -10.97 16.69 29.34
C ALA A 402 -12.06 17.17 28.35
N PRO A 403 -12.90 16.26 27.82
CA PRO A 403 -14.08 16.63 27.05
C PRO A 403 -14.98 17.60 27.82
N GLN A 404 -15.37 18.70 27.17
CA GLN A 404 -16.11 19.77 27.80
C GLN A 404 -17.00 20.50 26.81
N LYS A 405 -18.25 20.74 27.22
CA LYS A 405 -19.13 21.69 26.54
C LYS A 405 -18.99 23.07 27.17
N CYS A 406 -18.51 24.06 26.41
CA CYS A 406 -18.30 25.42 26.92
C CYS A 406 -18.18 26.48 25.82
N LYS A 407 -18.14 27.74 26.23
CA LYS A 407 -17.67 28.87 25.40
C LYS A 407 -16.36 29.42 25.95
N ILE A 408 -15.40 29.64 25.06
CA ILE A 408 -14.10 30.26 25.37
C ILE A 408 -14.03 31.60 24.64
N PHE A 409 -13.70 32.65 25.39
CA PHE A 409 -13.48 34.00 24.88
C PHE A 409 -12.04 34.41 25.20
N GLY A 410 -11.16 34.38 24.21
CA GLY A 410 -9.75 34.73 24.41
C GLY A 410 -9.58 36.21 24.82
N GLY A 411 -10.29 37.12 24.15
CA GLY A 411 -10.17 38.56 24.38
C GLY A 411 -9.13 39.23 23.48
N LYS A 412 -8.35 40.20 23.98
CA LYS A 412 -7.53 41.07 23.11
C LYS A 412 -6.14 40.51 22.75
N GLY A 413 -5.51 39.72 23.62
CA GLY A 413 -4.14 39.24 23.39
C GLY A 413 -4.04 38.10 22.37
N ASN A 414 -2.86 37.51 22.27
CA ASN A 414 -2.55 36.43 21.33
C ASN A 414 -2.78 35.06 21.99
N ASN A 415 -4.02 34.59 21.96
CA ASN A 415 -4.49 33.47 22.76
C ASN A 415 -4.27 32.12 22.07
N THR A 416 -4.15 31.05 22.87
CA THR A 416 -3.90 29.68 22.41
C THR A 416 -4.92 28.69 22.98
N LEU A 417 -5.58 27.92 22.13
CA LEU A 417 -6.44 26.80 22.53
C LEU A 417 -5.77 25.47 22.19
N ILE A 418 -5.51 24.67 23.22
CA ILE A 418 -4.90 23.34 23.12
C ILE A 418 -5.99 22.29 23.29
N ALA A 419 -6.07 21.36 22.35
CA ALA A 419 -7.09 20.33 22.28
C ALA A 419 -7.00 19.29 23.42
N PRO A 420 -8.08 18.52 23.67
CA PRO A 420 -8.03 17.29 24.46
C PRO A 420 -7.05 16.25 23.90
N ASP A 421 -6.61 15.34 24.77
CA ASP A 421 -5.86 14.14 24.39
C ASP A 421 -6.81 13.15 23.69
N GLY A 422 -6.91 13.26 22.36
CA GLY A 422 -7.86 12.55 21.52
C GLY A 422 -7.67 12.93 20.04
N THR A 423 -8.43 12.31 19.14
CA THR A 423 -8.62 12.83 17.77
C THR A 423 -9.55 14.03 17.83
N ASN A 424 -9.13 15.19 17.32
CA ASN A 424 -9.95 16.40 17.36
C ASN A 424 -10.27 16.98 15.98
N ALA A 425 -11.39 17.68 15.90
CA ALA A 425 -11.83 18.44 14.75
C ALA A 425 -12.08 19.90 15.14
N TYR A 426 -11.29 20.80 14.56
CA TYR A 426 -11.48 22.25 14.60
C TYR A 426 -12.24 22.70 13.35
N GLU A 427 -13.40 23.31 13.53
CA GLU A 427 -14.16 24.01 12.49
C GLU A 427 -13.93 25.53 12.67
N ILE A 428 -13.06 26.13 11.85
CA ILE A 428 -12.76 27.57 11.88
C ILE A 428 -13.82 28.30 11.02
N THR A 429 -14.70 29.05 11.68
CA THR A 429 -15.92 29.60 11.03
C THR A 429 -15.79 31.08 10.67
N SER A 430 -14.99 31.83 11.42
CA SER A 430 -14.75 33.27 11.23
C SER A 430 -13.38 33.67 11.79
N LEU A 431 -13.05 34.96 11.82
CA LEU A 431 -11.76 35.44 12.32
C LEU A 431 -11.55 35.06 13.80
N ASN A 432 -10.47 34.31 14.06
CA ASN A 432 -10.04 33.87 15.39
C ASN A 432 -11.15 33.13 16.18
N SER A 433 -12.08 32.48 15.47
CA SER A 433 -13.31 31.93 16.07
C SER A 433 -13.79 30.67 15.35
N GLY A 434 -14.35 29.73 16.10
CA GLY A 434 -14.70 28.43 15.59
C GLY A 434 -15.30 27.50 16.65
N ILE A 435 -15.30 26.20 16.32
CA ILE A 435 -15.81 25.14 17.17
C ILE A 435 -14.79 23.99 17.20
N LEU A 436 -14.49 23.46 18.38
CA LEU A 436 -13.67 22.29 18.60
C LEU A 436 -14.56 21.14 19.08
N ASN A 437 -14.52 20.01 18.38
CA ASN A 437 -15.27 18.77 18.65
C ASN A 437 -16.79 18.96 18.83
N ARG A 438 -17.38 19.98 18.18
CA ARG A 438 -18.80 20.38 18.30
C ARG A 438 -19.26 20.85 19.69
N ASP A 439 -18.44 20.72 20.72
CA ASP A 439 -18.79 21.05 22.12
C ASP A 439 -18.12 22.33 22.65
N ILE A 440 -16.92 22.68 22.16
CA ILE A 440 -16.18 23.88 22.58
C ILE A 440 -16.32 24.96 21.52
N SER A 441 -17.16 25.96 21.74
CA SER A 441 -17.17 27.16 20.91
C SER A 441 -16.08 28.12 21.39
N PHE A 442 -15.22 28.61 20.49
CA PHE A 442 -14.19 29.59 20.81
C PHE A 442 -14.33 30.86 19.97
N ALA A 443 -13.97 31.99 20.56
CA ALA A 443 -13.88 33.28 19.89
C ALA A 443 -12.66 34.06 20.41
N GLN A 444 -12.07 34.87 19.53
CA GLN A 444 -10.87 35.65 19.82
C GLN A 444 -9.65 34.80 20.25
N VAL A 445 -9.50 33.62 19.64
CA VAL A 445 -8.34 32.72 19.80
C VAL A 445 -7.59 32.63 18.47
N GLN A 446 -6.32 33.02 18.49
CA GLN A 446 -5.47 33.19 17.32
C GLN A 446 -4.69 31.91 17.00
N ASN A 447 -4.27 31.16 18.02
CA ASN A 447 -3.43 29.97 17.88
C ASN A 447 -4.21 28.72 18.30
N LEU A 448 -4.11 27.66 17.50
CA LEU A 448 -4.71 26.36 17.78
C LEU A 448 -3.61 25.30 17.84
N LYS A 449 -3.69 24.41 18.82
CA LYS A 449 -2.77 23.27 18.94
C LYS A 449 -3.56 21.98 19.12
N GLY A 450 -3.25 20.98 18.29
CA GLY A 450 -3.79 19.64 18.39
C GLY A 450 -3.33 18.88 19.65
N SER A 451 -3.68 17.60 19.68
CA SER A 451 -3.28 16.64 20.69
C SER A 451 -1.77 16.35 20.62
N ILE A 452 -1.26 15.65 21.63
CA ILE A 452 0.15 15.26 21.69
C ILE A 452 0.48 13.94 20.97
N TYR A 453 -0.51 13.16 20.53
CA TYR A 453 -0.30 11.79 20.01
C TYR A 453 -1.20 11.34 18.84
N LEU A 454 -2.36 11.96 18.65
CA LEU A 454 -3.41 11.49 17.76
C LEU A 454 -3.73 12.52 16.67
N ASP A 455 -4.29 12.03 15.58
CA ASP A 455 -4.59 12.82 14.38
C ASP A 455 -5.62 13.92 14.64
N ASP A 456 -5.34 15.14 14.21
CA ASP A 456 -6.22 16.30 14.32
C ASP A 456 -6.54 16.91 12.95
N THR A 457 -7.77 17.40 12.79
CA THR A 457 -8.27 18.01 11.55
C THR A 457 -8.67 19.46 11.77
N PHE A 458 -8.19 20.36 10.90
CA PHE A 458 -8.48 21.80 10.92
C PHE A 458 -9.22 22.18 9.63
N VAL A 459 -10.52 22.44 9.74
CA VAL A 459 -11.42 22.73 8.62
C VAL A 459 -11.74 24.21 8.56
N PHE A 460 -11.41 24.86 7.44
CA PHE A 460 -11.70 26.28 7.24
C PHE A 460 -13.00 26.49 6.46
N SER A 461 -13.95 27.20 7.08
CA SER A 461 -15.13 27.73 6.37
C SER A 461 -14.74 28.90 5.46
N LEU A 462 -15.60 29.29 4.52
CA LEU A 462 -15.39 30.43 3.60
C LEU A 462 -14.92 31.74 4.27
N ASN A 463 -15.37 32.01 5.50
CA ASN A 463 -14.98 33.20 6.27
C ASN A 463 -13.96 32.89 7.40
N GLY A 464 -13.57 31.63 7.56
CA GLY A 464 -12.65 31.16 8.60
C GLY A 464 -11.25 31.73 8.38
N LYS A 465 -10.72 32.42 9.40
CA LYS A 465 -9.37 33.01 9.36
C LYS A 465 -8.75 32.95 10.75
N LEU A 466 -7.43 32.80 10.81
CA LEU A 466 -6.64 32.86 12.03
C LEU A 466 -5.46 33.80 11.82
N ASN A 467 -5.17 34.64 12.81
CA ASN A 467 -4.01 35.54 12.79
C ASN A 467 -2.77 34.97 13.50
N GLY A 468 -2.89 33.81 14.16
CA GLY A 468 -1.81 33.20 14.95
C GLY A 468 -1.10 32.07 14.20
N LYS A 469 -1.10 30.87 14.76
CA LYS A 469 -0.53 29.65 14.17
C LYS A 469 -1.40 28.42 14.42
N ILE A 470 -1.32 27.44 13.52
CA ILE A 470 -1.76 26.07 13.77
C ILE A 470 -0.52 25.21 14.08
N ASP A 471 -0.62 24.41 15.13
CA ASP A 471 0.35 23.36 15.46
C ASP A 471 -0.38 22.03 15.58
N GLY A 472 -0.19 21.12 14.62
CA GLY A 472 -0.84 19.81 14.64
C GLY A 472 -0.51 18.99 15.89
N GLY A 473 0.67 19.17 16.48
CA GLY A 473 1.11 18.39 17.63
C GLY A 473 1.65 17.02 17.23
N GLY A 474 1.07 15.94 17.76
CA GLY A 474 1.38 14.56 17.38
C GLY A 474 0.49 14.06 16.23
N GLY A 475 0.54 12.76 15.91
CA GLY A 475 -0.35 12.16 14.92
C GLY A 475 -0.08 12.54 13.45
N LYS A 476 -1.05 12.26 12.57
CA LYS A 476 -1.12 12.66 11.16
C LYS A 476 -2.19 13.72 10.97
N ASN A 477 -1.80 14.98 10.98
CA ASN A 477 -2.73 16.09 11.00
C ASN A 477 -3.12 16.58 9.61
N THR A 478 -4.34 17.09 9.50
CA THR A 478 -4.95 17.48 8.22
C THR A 478 -5.46 18.91 8.27
N ILE A 479 -5.10 19.73 7.28
CA ILE A 479 -5.82 20.99 7.01
C ILE A 479 -6.74 20.78 5.81
N ILE A 480 -8.00 21.21 5.94
CA ILE A 480 -8.95 21.35 4.84
C ILE A 480 -9.16 22.85 4.59
N ALA A 481 -8.75 23.31 3.41
CA ALA A 481 -8.84 24.71 3.00
C ALA A 481 -10.29 25.14 2.67
N PRO A 482 -10.57 26.46 2.67
CA PRO A 482 -11.88 26.98 2.29
C PRO A 482 -12.13 26.87 0.79
N ASN A 483 -13.41 26.91 0.39
CA ASN A 483 -13.86 26.78 -1.00
C ASN A 483 -13.64 28.08 -1.82
N VAL A 484 -12.39 28.53 -1.90
CA VAL A 484 -11.88 29.64 -2.71
C VAL A 484 -10.62 29.18 -3.45
N ASP A 485 -10.05 30.02 -4.29
CA ASP A 485 -8.74 29.73 -4.90
C ASP A 485 -7.67 29.88 -3.81
N ASN A 486 -6.96 28.80 -3.46
CA ASN A 486 -6.00 28.79 -2.36
C ASN A 486 -4.57 28.71 -2.87
N LEU A 487 -3.69 29.55 -2.32
CA LEU A 487 -2.25 29.46 -2.50
C LEU A 487 -1.61 28.96 -1.21
N TRP A 488 -1.13 27.72 -1.23
CA TRP A 488 -0.34 27.12 -0.17
C TRP A 488 1.15 27.38 -0.46
N THR A 489 1.90 27.79 0.56
CA THR A 489 3.36 27.92 0.47
C THR A 489 4.00 27.09 1.57
N LEU A 490 4.68 26.03 1.16
CA LEU A 490 5.34 25.05 2.04
C LEU A 490 6.78 25.48 2.24
N THR A 491 7.22 25.57 3.50
CA THR A 491 8.48 26.25 3.89
C THR A 491 9.52 25.30 4.50
N SER A 492 9.07 24.20 5.10
CA SER A 492 9.89 23.07 5.55
C SER A 492 9.01 21.81 5.62
N SER A 493 9.53 20.69 6.13
CA SER A 493 8.74 19.47 6.36
C SER A 493 7.46 19.76 7.16
N ASP A 494 6.31 19.33 6.64
CA ASP A 494 4.98 19.40 7.27
C ASP A 494 4.61 20.80 7.80
N THR A 495 5.12 21.85 7.15
CA THR A 495 5.09 23.25 7.64
C THR A 495 4.93 24.23 6.48
N GLY A 496 4.09 25.25 6.65
CA GLY A 496 3.83 26.25 5.63
C GLY A 496 2.86 27.34 6.07
N TYR A 497 2.23 27.99 5.11
CA TYR A 497 1.09 28.89 5.29
C TYR A 497 0.18 28.84 4.06
N ILE A 498 -1.04 29.36 4.17
CA ILE A 498 -2.02 29.44 3.08
C ILE A 498 -2.46 30.90 2.98
N TYR A 499 -2.50 31.50 1.79
CA TYR A 499 -2.83 32.93 1.69
C TYR A 499 -4.22 33.25 2.27
N GLY A 500 -4.27 34.10 3.32
CA GLY A 500 -5.49 34.45 4.05
C GLY A 500 -5.76 33.61 5.31
N ILE A 501 -4.93 32.60 5.58
CA ILE A 501 -4.91 31.73 6.76
C ILE A 501 -3.50 31.77 7.38
N SER A 502 -3.39 31.48 8.68
CA SER A 502 -2.13 31.51 9.43
C SER A 502 -1.10 30.46 8.99
N ASN A 503 0.14 30.65 9.46
CA ASN A 503 1.18 29.61 9.41
C ASN A 503 0.73 28.32 10.11
N PHE A 504 1.13 27.17 9.58
CA PHE A 504 0.92 25.85 10.15
C PHE A 504 2.24 25.08 10.29
N GLN A 505 2.30 24.18 11.27
CA GLN A 505 3.39 23.22 11.48
C GLN A 505 2.83 21.87 11.94
N ASN A 506 3.60 20.80 11.75
CA ASN A 506 3.20 19.42 12.06
C ASN A 506 1.90 18.99 11.35
N ILE A 507 1.71 19.40 10.09
CA ILE A 507 0.56 19.04 9.25
C ILE A 507 1.03 18.14 8.09
N GLN A 508 0.60 16.88 8.11
CA GLN A 508 1.03 15.84 7.17
C GLN A 508 0.14 15.76 5.93
N ASN A 509 -1.13 16.15 6.02
CA ASN A 509 -2.09 16.06 4.92
C ASN A 509 -2.65 17.45 4.58
N LEU A 510 -2.63 17.79 3.29
CA LEU A 510 -3.16 19.05 2.77
C LEU A 510 -4.34 18.74 1.85
N ILE A 511 -5.51 19.29 2.17
CA ILE A 511 -6.72 19.10 1.38
C ILE A 511 -7.23 20.45 0.92
N GLY A 512 -7.38 20.61 -0.39
CA GLY A 512 -7.81 21.85 -1.04
C GLY A 512 -9.27 22.22 -0.83
N GLY A 513 -9.68 23.27 -1.54
CA GLY A 513 -11.04 23.78 -1.58
C GLY A 513 -11.92 23.06 -2.61
N GLU A 514 -12.88 23.79 -3.18
CA GLU A 514 -13.67 23.35 -4.35
C GLU A 514 -13.34 24.21 -5.59
N LYS A 515 -12.18 24.88 -5.57
CA LYS A 515 -11.67 25.72 -6.65
C LYS A 515 -10.18 25.42 -6.88
N ASN A 516 -9.45 26.33 -7.52
CA ASN A 516 -8.06 26.08 -7.90
C ASN A 516 -7.13 26.22 -6.69
N ASP A 517 -6.49 25.13 -6.30
CA ASP A 517 -5.50 25.05 -5.25
C ASP A 517 -4.08 24.92 -5.84
N THR A 518 -3.16 25.79 -5.42
CA THR A 518 -1.75 25.74 -5.81
C THR A 518 -0.86 25.48 -4.60
N PHE A 519 -0.07 24.43 -4.67
CA PHE A 519 0.84 23.98 -3.62
C PHE A 519 2.29 24.30 -4.00
N THR A 520 2.78 25.49 -3.63
CA THR A 520 4.15 25.93 -3.92
C THR A 520 5.13 25.45 -2.84
N PHE A 521 6.20 24.77 -3.25
CA PHE A 521 7.26 24.24 -2.40
C PHE A 521 8.52 25.10 -2.46
N LEU A 522 8.98 25.57 -1.30
CA LEU A 522 10.28 26.21 -1.16
C LEU A 522 11.41 25.17 -0.95
N THR A 523 12.66 25.64 -0.94
CA THR A 523 13.82 24.77 -0.69
C THR A 523 13.75 24.13 0.71
N ASN A 524 13.92 22.81 0.79
CA ASN A 524 13.72 21.96 1.98
C ASN A 524 12.26 21.76 2.45
N ALA A 525 11.27 22.18 1.66
CA ALA A 525 9.88 21.89 1.93
C ALA A 525 9.50 20.46 1.53
N SER A 526 8.68 19.79 2.35
CA SER A 526 8.14 18.46 2.06
C SER A 526 6.82 18.25 2.79
N VAL A 527 5.99 17.34 2.28
CA VAL A 527 4.76 16.85 2.91
C VAL A 527 4.92 15.34 3.05
N SER A 528 4.79 14.81 4.27
CA SER A 528 5.03 13.38 4.53
C SER A 528 3.80 12.50 4.26
N GLY A 529 2.60 13.06 4.39
CA GLY A 529 1.30 12.45 4.06
C GLY A 529 0.82 12.74 2.64
N ILE A 530 -0.47 13.05 2.48
CA ILE A 530 -1.12 13.24 1.16
C ILE A 530 -1.39 14.71 0.80
N ILE A 531 -1.50 14.98 -0.49
CA ILE A 531 -2.01 16.23 -1.05
C ILE A 531 -3.24 15.87 -1.90
N ASP A 532 -4.41 16.41 -1.55
CA ASP A 532 -5.65 16.26 -2.32
C ASP A 532 -6.13 17.64 -2.78
N GLY A 533 -6.08 17.90 -4.09
CA GLY A 533 -6.57 19.15 -4.67
C GLY A 533 -8.10 19.29 -4.66
N ARG A 534 -8.85 18.17 -4.56
CA ARG A 534 -10.31 18.09 -4.79
C ARG A 534 -10.73 18.68 -6.14
N SER A 535 -11.85 19.41 -6.20
CA SER A 535 -12.34 20.02 -7.45
C SER A 535 -11.40 21.13 -7.94
N GLY A 536 -11.64 21.66 -9.15
CA GLY A 536 -10.85 22.76 -9.72
C GLY A 536 -9.67 22.30 -10.57
N THR A 537 -8.83 23.26 -10.98
CA THR A 537 -7.53 22.99 -11.62
C THR A 537 -6.43 23.23 -10.60
N ASN A 538 -5.81 22.15 -10.16
CA ASN A 538 -4.89 22.12 -9.03
C ASN A 538 -3.47 21.84 -9.48
N VAL A 539 -2.51 22.52 -8.84
CA VAL A 539 -1.10 22.58 -9.26
C VAL A 539 -0.19 22.29 -8.08
N ILE A 540 0.81 21.41 -8.27
CA ILE A 540 1.97 21.29 -7.36
C ILE A 540 3.17 21.97 -8.02
N ASP A 541 3.78 22.93 -7.34
CA ASP A 541 4.80 23.80 -7.90
C ASP A 541 6.11 23.76 -7.09
N TYR A 542 7.13 23.10 -7.62
CA TYR A 542 8.49 23.09 -7.09
C TYR A 542 9.43 24.12 -7.74
N PHE A 543 8.96 25.04 -8.60
CA PHE A 543 9.81 25.95 -9.38
C PHE A 543 10.76 26.81 -8.53
N SER A 544 10.43 27.04 -7.26
CA SER A 544 11.28 27.76 -6.29
C SER A 544 12.25 26.89 -5.48
N CYS A 545 12.21 25.56 -5.65
CA CYS A 545 13.10 24.62 -4.98
C CYS A 545 14.48 24.58 -5.64
N MET A 546 15.53 24.70 -4.81
CA MET A 546 16.95 24.70 -5.21
C MET A 546 17.66 23.35 -4.97
N ASN A 547 16.93 22.35 -4.46
CA ASN A 547 17.45 20.99 -4.25
C ASN A 547 16.87 20.03 -5.29
N ASP A 548 17.45 18.84 -5.41
CA ASP A 548 16.79 17.72 -6.13
C ASP A 548 15.45 17.39 -5.45
N ILE A 549 14.44 17.03 -6.26
CA ILE A 549 13.10 16.65 -5.79
C ILE A 549 12.68 15.29 -6.33
N THR A 550 11.83 14.60 -5.57
CA THR A 550 11.16 13.37 -6.00
C THR A 550 9.69 13.52 -5.65
N LEU A 551 8.84 13.62 -6.67
CA LEU A 551 7.40 13.69 -6.52
C LEU A 551 6.81 12.30 -6.75
N ASP A 552 6.12 11.81 -5.73
CA ASP A 552 5.50 10.49 -5.69
C ASP A 552 3.99 10.63 -5.91
N LEU A 553 3.49 10.30 -7.11
CA LEU A 553 2.09 10.52 -7.47
C LEU A 553 1.11 9.62 -6.68
N HIS A 554 1.58 8.58 -5.99
CA HIS A 554 0.76 7.81 -5.04
C HIS A 554 0.20 8.65 -3.88
N LYS A 555 0.83 9.79 -3.58
CA LYS A 555 0.46 10.71 -2.50
C LYS A 555 -0.26 11.95 -3.01
N VAL A 556 -0.51 12.04 -4.31
CA VAL A 556 -1.09 13.20 -4.99
C VAL A 556 -2.43 12.81 -5.58
N ILE A 557 -3.49 13.47 -5.13
CA ILE A 557 -4.87 13.18 -5.51
C ILE A 557 -5.48 14.46 -6.11
N ASN A 558 -6.23 14.32 -7.20
CA ASN A 558 -6.96 15.42 -7.85
C ASN A 558 -6.10 16.65 -8.25
N VAL A 559 -4.85 16.42 -8.68
CA VAL A 559 -3.95 17.46 -9.24
C VAL A 559 -3.84 17.26 -10.74
N GLN A 560 -3.85 18.35 -11.51
CA GLN A 560 -3.81 18.32 -12.98
C GLN A 560 -2.47 18.80 -13.56
N GLU A 561 -1.63 19.46 -12.75
CA GLU A 561 -0.33 19.96 -13.18
C GLU A 561 0.73 19.85 -12.08
N VAL A 562 1.92 19.38 -12.44
CA VAL A 562 3.09 19.29 -11.56
C VAL A 562 4.28 19.98 -12.21
N ILE A 563 4.94 20.89 -11.49
CA ILE A 563 6.10 21.66 -11.98
C ILE A 563 7.31 21.29 -11.14
N GLY A 564 8.38 20.82 -11.79
CA GLY A 564 9.64 20.42 -11.19
C GLY A 564 10.50 21.59 -10.69
N GLY A 565 11.55 21.26 -9.95
CA GLY A 565 12.50 22.20 -9.36
C GLY A 565 13.58 22.68 -10.32
N LYS A 566 14.54 23.45 -9.79
CA LYS A 566 15.69 23.97 -10.56
C LYS A 566 16.90 23.03 -10.62
N GLN A 567 16.85 21.91 -9.91
CA GLN A 567 17.81 20.81 -9.96
C GLN A 567 17.08 19.55 -10.45
N ASN A 568 17.65 18.35 -10.23
CA ASN A 568 17.08 17.12 -10.76
C ASN A 568 15.71 16.85 -10.13
N SER A 569 14.71 16.68 -10.97
CA SER A 569 13.35 16.39 -10.61
C SER A 569 12.98 15.01 -11.12
N VAL A 570 12.52 14.15 -10.20
CA VAL A 570 12.06 12.79 -10.46
C VAL A 570 10.55 12.74 -10.28
N LEU A 571 9.82 12.25 -11.28
CA LEU A 571 8.38 11.98 -11.18
C LEU A 571 8.15 10.46 -11.16
N ILE A 572 7.52 9.96 -10.11
CA ILE A 572 7.12 8.56 -9.99
C ILE A 572 5.64 8.45 -10.35
N GLY A 573 5.30 7.56 -11.28
CA GLY A 573 3.93 7.31 -11.72
C GLY A 573 3.05 6.68 -10.63
N PRO A 574 1.71 6.74 -10.78
CA PRO A 574 0.77 5.92 -10.00
C PRO A 574 0.99 4.41 -10.15
N GLU A 575 0.59 3.60 -9.17
CA GLU A 575 0.57 2.12 -9.20
C GLU A 575 -0.62 1.66 -10.06
N ASP A 576 -0.56 1.95 -11.36
CA ASP A 576 -1.53 1.56 -12.38
C ASP A 576 -0.82 1.40 -13.74
N VAL A 577 -1.54 0.98 -14.77
CA VAL A 577 -1.04 0.97 -16.16
C VAL A 577 -0.94 2.41 -16.67
N ASN A 578 0.25 3.01 -16.55
CA ASN A 578 0.44 4.40 -16.96
C ASN A 578 0.79 4.52 -18.45
N VAL A 579 0.21 5.52 -19.10
CA VAL A 579 0.64 6.03 -20.40
C VAL A 579 1.28 7.40 -20.20
N TRP A 580 2.54 7.52 -20.61
CA TRP A 580 3.36 8.72 -20.50
C TRP A 580 3.60 9.31 -21.89
N TYR A 581 3.27 10.59 -22.10
CA TYR A 581 3.59 11.32 -23.33
C TYR A 581 4.65 12.39 -23.04
N ILE A 582 5.89 12.17 -23.46
CA ILE A 582 6.95 13.19 -23.42
C ILE A 582 6.75 14.10 -24.64
N SER A 583 6.09 15.25 -24.43
CA SER A 583 5.67 16.16 -25.51
C SER A 583 6.68 17.28 -25.78
N GLY A 584 7.55 17.57 -24.82
CA GLY A 584 8.60 18.58 -24.92
C GLY A 584 9.84 18.20 -24.11
N HIS A 585 10.81 19.11 -24.05
CA HIS A 585 11.99 18.96 -23.22
C HIS A 585 11.63 18.99 -21.73
N ASN A 586 11.89 17.90 -20.99
CA ASN A 586 11.51 17.72 -19.57
C ASN A 586 10.01 17.96 -19.31
N LYS A 587 9.15 17.72 -20.31
CA LYS A 587 7.73 18.10 -20.30
C LYS A 587 6.86 17.03 -20.95
N GLY A 588 5.70 16.80 -20.35
CA GLY A 588 4.77 15.78 -20.83
C GLY A 588 3.48 15.70 -20.03
N GLU A 589 2.84 14.54 -20.12
CA GLU A 589 1.68 14.17 -19.31
C GLU A 589 1.68 12.67 -18.98
N VAL A 590 1.09 12.31 -17.84
CA VAL A 590 0.84 10.93 -17.40
C VAL A 590 -0.60 10.82 -16.93
N GLY A 591 -1.39 9.98 -17.62
CA GLY A 591 -2.85 9.99 -17.45
C GLY A 591 -3.43 11.39 -17.66
N ASN A 592 -4.04 11.97 -16.61
CA ASN A 592 -4.61 13.32 -16.63
C ASN A 592 -3.69 14.40 -16.02
N ILE A 593 -2.46 14.06 -15.64
CA ILE A 593 -1.52 14.96 -14.95
C ILE A 593 -0.46 15.46 -15.93
N LYS A 594 -0.39 16.77 -16.14
CA LYS A 594 0.69 17.41 -16.92
C LYS A 594 1.92 17.62 -16.06
N PHE A 595 3.10 17.41 -16.62
CA PHE A 595 4.37 17.66 -15.93
C PHE A 595 5.29 18.58 -16.74
N GLU A 596 5.97 19.49 -16.04
CA GLU A 596 7.02 20.35 -16.60
C GLU A 596 8.27 20.36 -15.71
N ASN A 597 9.46 20.54 -16.29
CA ASN A 597 10.76 20.54 -15.60
C ASN A 597 11.11 19.22 -14.86
N PHE A 598 10.62 18.07 -15.32
CA PHE A 598 11.03 16.76 -14.81
C PHE A 598 12.03 16.10 -15.76
N GLN A 599 13.27 15.91 -15.30
CA GLN A 599 14.35 15.28 -16.08
C GLN A 599 14.29 13.76 -16.03
N ASN A 600 13.72 13.19 -14.97
CA ASN A 600 13.66 11.74 -14.75
C ASN A 600 12.22 11.29 -14.53
N LEU A 601 11.83 10.21 -15.19
CA LEU A 601 10.51 9.58 -15.06
C LEU A 601 10.69 8.16 -14.55
N VAL A 602 9.89 7.76 -13.58
CA VAL A 602 9.89 6.40 -13.03
C VAL A 602 8.48 5.82 -13.18
N GLY A 603 8.39 4.65 -13.80
CA GLY A 603 7.16 3.88 -13.90
C GLY A 603 6.72 3.25 -12.57
N SER A 604 5.78 2.33 -12.66
CA SER A 604 5.14 1.65 -11.54
C SER A 604 5.75 0.25 -11.27
N GLY A 605 5.13 -0.53 -10.38
CA GLY A 605 5.34 -1.99 -10.33
C GLY A 605 4.68 -2.77 -11.48
N ILE A 606 3.86 -2.09 -12.28
CA ILE A 606 2.94 -2.61 -13.31
C ILE A 606 3.48 -2.22 -14.70
N GLN A 607 2.74 -2.49 -15.78
CA GLN A 607 3.13 -2.13 -17.15
C GLN A 607 2.99 -0.62 -17.41
N ASP A 608 4.09 0.03 -17.77
CA ASP A 608 4.12 1.42 -18.23
C ASP A 608 4.43 1.53 -19.73
N ALA A 609 3.81 2.51 -20.41
CA ALA A 609 4.05 2.83 -21.81
C ALA A 609 4.51 4.28 -21.98
N PHE A 610 5.74 4.45 -22.47
CA PHE A 610 6.36 5.76 -22.70
C PHE A 610 6.35 6.11 -24.19
N TYR A 611 5.88 7.31 -24.52
CA TYR A 611 5.80 7.84 -25.89
C TYR A 611 6.58 9.16 -25.97
N ALA A 612 7.76 9.13 -26.59
CA ALA A 612 8.48 10.35 -26.92
C ALA A 612 7.94 10.94 -28.23
N LEU A 613 7.31 12.11 -28.16
CA LEU A 613 6.80 12.82 -29.34
C LEU A 613 7.95 13.55 -30.06
N GLU A 614 7.70 14.12 -31.25
CA GLU A 614 8.77 14.67 -32.12
C GLU A 614 9.66 15.74 -31.43
N SER A 615 9.12 16.51 -30.49
CA SER A 615 9.83 17.48 -29.64
C SER A 615 10.13 16.97 -28.21
N GLY A 616 9.79 15.72 -27.89
CA GLY A 616 10.00 15.10 -26.60
C GLY A 616 11.47 14.74 -26.36
N ALA A 617 12.01 15.18 -25.22
CA ALA A 617 13.36 14.86 -24.79
C ALA A 617 13.46 14.96 -23.26
N LEU A 618 14.42 14.25 -22.67
CA LEU A 618 14.71 14.28 -21.23
C LEU A 618 16.22 14.41 -20.99
N ASP A 619 16.62 15.31 -20.08
CA ASP A 619 18.02 15.41 -19.64
C ASP A 619 18.49 14.18 -18.83
N GLY A 620 17.54 13.44 -18.25
CA GLY A 620 17.79 12.29 -17.37
C GLY A 620 17.32 10.96 -17.96
N GLU A 621 16.77 10.11 -17.10
CA GLU A 621 16.43 8.71 -17.41
C GLU A 621 14.93 8.42 -17.28
N ILE A 622 14.40 7.62 -18.21
CA ILE A 622 13.16 6.84 -18.04
C ILE A 622 13.52 5.51 -17.40
N ASN A 623 13.08 5.28 -16.17
CA ASN A 623 13.19 3.99 -15.51
C ASN A 623 11.81 3.33 -15.44
N GLY A 624 11.59 2.28 -16.23
CA GLY A 624 10.32 1.53 -16.23
C GLY A 624 9.99 0.83 -14.89
N ALA A 625 10.94 0.76 -13.95
CA ALA A 625 10.80 0.12 -12.65
C ALA A 625 10.39 -1.37 -12.74
N GLY A 626 9.15 -1.72 -12.41
CA GLY A 626 8.62 -3.08 -12.45
C GLY A 626 8.11 -3.48 -13.83
N GLY A 627 7.15 -4.42 -13.88
CA GLY A 627 6.33 -4.67 -15.06
C GLY A 627 6.99 -5.08 -16.38
N ASN A 628 6.21 -4.89 -17.46
CA ASN A 628 6.58 -5.19 -18.85
C ASN A 628 6.35 -3.93 -19.69
N ASN A 629 7.38 -3.09 -19.74
CA ASN A 629 7.27 -1.71 -20.19
C ASN A 629 7.61 -1.56 -21.67
N SER A 630 7.10 -0.48 -22.25
CA SER A 630 7.33 -0.12 -23.65
C SER A 630 7.83 1.31 -23.79
N LEU A 631 8.75 1.53 -24.72
CA LEU A 631 9.20 2.87 -25.12
C LEU A 631 9.02 3.01 -26.62
N HIS A 632 8.28 4.05 -27.01
CA HIS A 632 8.04 4.45 -28.39
C HIS A 632 8.87 5.70 -28.69
N ALA A 633 9.70 5.61 -29.73
CA ALA A 633 10.53 6.71 -30.19
C ALA A 633 9.73 7.75 -31.01
N PRO A 634 10.23 8.99 -31.13
CA PRO A 634 9.64 9.99 -32.00
C PRO A 634 9.66 9.60 -33.48
N ASN A 635 8.75 10.19 -34.26
CA ASN A 635 8.62 10.02 -35.72
C ASN A 635 9.74 10.72 -36.52
N LYS A 636 10.99 10.57 -36.08
CA LYS A 636 12.23 10.98 -36.76
C LYS A 636 13.10 9.74 -37.04
N THR A 637 14.25 9.91 -37.67
CA THR A 637 15.25 8.83 -37.75
C THR A 637 15.88 8.68 -36.36
N ASN A 638 15.85 7.48 -35.78
CA ASN A 638 16.37 7.25 -34.43
C ASN A 638 17.52 6.24 -34.42
N THR A 639 18.59 6.57 -33.69
CA THR A 639 19.62 5.60 -33.31
C THR A 639 19.41 5.23 -31.85
N TRP A 640 19.10 3.96 -31.61
CA TRP A 640 19.06 3.38 -30.27
C TRP A 640 20.40 2.73 -29.96
N HIS A 641 20.93 2.96 -28.75
CA HIS A 641 22.10 2.28 -28.23
C HIS A 641 21.70 1.46 -27.02
N ILE A 642 21.64 0.14 -27.19
CA ILE A 642 21.28 -0.82 -26.14
C ILE A 642 22.58 -1.19 -25.42
N THR A 643 22.73 -0.71 -24.19
CA THR A 643 24.01 -0.74 -23.44
C THR A 643 24.08 -1.83 -22.37
N GLY A 644 22.97 -2.55 -22.17
CA GLY A 644 22.89 -3.70 -21.27
C GLY A 644 21.51 -4.35 -21.38
N VAL A 645 21.12 -5.10 -20.36
CA VAL A 645 19.79 -5.73 -20.30
C VAL A 645 18.70 -4.66 -20.12
N ASN A 646 17.73 -4.61 -21.03
CA ASN A 646 16.55 -3.72 -20.96
C ASN A 646 16.90 -2.23 -20.72
N ARG A 647 18.06 -1.76 -21.22
CA ARG A 647 18.58 -0.41 -20.97
C ARG A 647 19.41 0.13 -22.12
N GLY A 648 19.41 1.46 -22.27
CA GLY A 648 20.06 2.13 -23.39
C GLY A 648 19.76 3.62 -23.42
N TYR A 649 19.97 4.22 -24.59
CA TYR A 649 19.53 5.59 -24.89
C TYR A 649 19.14 5.72 -26.36
N ILE A 650 18.36 6.75 -26.68
CA ILE A 650 18.11 7.21 -28.05
C ILE A 650 18.96 8.47 -28.25
N GLU A 651 19.79 8.51 -29.29
CA GLU A 651 20.65 9.67 -29.60
C GLU A 651 19.86 10.98 -29.59
N ASP A 652 20.43 12.02 -28.96
CA ASP A 652 19.87 13.38 -28.83
C ASP A 652 18.39 13.43 -28.38
N THR A 653 17.96 12.46 -27.55
CA THR A 653 16.55 12.32 -27.14
C THR A 653 16.37 11.99 -25.66
N LEU A 654 16.77 10.79 -25.19
CA LEU A 654 16.61 10.37 -23.78
C LEU A 654 17.41 9.10 -23.43
N THR A 655 17.65 8.87 -22.14
CA THR A 655 18.18 7.61 -21.59
C THR A 655 17.07 6.74 -21.01
N PHE A 656 17.22 5.41 -21.01
CA PHE A 656 16.23 4.49 -20.42
C PHE A 656 16.82 3.25 -19.74
N SER A 657 16.10 2.72 -18.75
CA SER A 657 16.31 1.39 -18.16
C SER A 657 15.00 0.72 -17.75
N ASN A 658 15.06 -0.60 -17.53
CA ASN A 658 13.91 -1.46 -17.22
C ASN A 658 12.79 -1.36 -18.29
N ILE A 659 13.18 -1.18 -19.56
CA ILE A 659 12.28 -1.21 -20.71
C ILE A 659 12.53 -2.49 -21.51
N GLN A 660 11.50 -3.34 -21.60
CA GLN A 660 11.57 -4.64 -22.25
C GLN A 660 11.23 -4.57 -23.75
N ASN A 661 10.34 -3.66 -24.14
CA ASN A 661 9.80 -3.58 -25.52
C ASN A 661 10.15 -2.22 -26.15
N LEU A 662 10.74 -2.24 -27.35
CA LEU A 662 11.20 -1.04 -28.05
C LEU A 662 10.43 -0.85 -29.37
N PHE A 663 9.86 0.33 -29.56
CA PHE A 663 9.05 0.68 -30.72
C PHE A 663 9.64 1.90 -31.42
N GLY A 664 9.98 1.75 -32.69
CA GLY A 664 10.54 2.80 -33.54
C GLY A 664 9.54 3.89 -33.91
N GLY A 665 9.98 4.81 -34.75
CA GLY A 665 9.13 5.86 -35.33
C GLY A 665 8.62 5.50 -36.72
N GLU A 666 7.93 6.43 -37.37
CA GLU A 666 7.51 6.29 -38.77
C GLU A 666 8.67 6.34 -39.80
N LYS A 667 9.90 6.71 -39.39
CA LYS A 667 11.06 6.82 -40.29
C LYS A 667 11.96 5.57 -40.14
N GLN A 668 13.27 5.75 -40.31
CA GLN A 668 14.25 4.66 -40.18
C GLN A 668 14.78 4.61 -38.74
N ASP A 669 14.71 3.44 -38.13
CA ASP A 669 15.25 3.15 -36.81
C ASP A 669 16.46 2.20 -36.89
N THR A 670 17.52 2.50 -36.16
CA THR A 670 18.72 1.65 -36.04
C THR A 670 18.95 1.29 -34.59
N TYR A 671 18.91 0.00 -34.26
CA TYR A 671 19.11 -0.51 -32.90
C TYR A 671 20.50 -1.13 -32.79
N LYS A 672 21.46 -0.39 -32.21
CA LYS A 672 22.83 -0.84 -31.97
C LYS A 672 22.93 -1.48 -30.60
N PHE A 673 23.49 -2.69 -30.52
CA PHE A 673 23.70 -3.37 -29.25
C PHE A 673 25.20 -3.41 -28.91
N LEU A 674 25.54 -3.10 -27.65
CA LEU A 674 26.87 -3.35 -27.10
C LEU A 674 27.00 -4.80 -26.62
N ASP A 675 28.22 -5.32 -26.54
CA ASP A 675 28.48 -6.70 -26.12
C ASP A 675 27.74 -7.06 -24.80
N TYR A 676 27.11 -8.24 -24.76
CA TYR A 676 26.19 -8.71 -23.72
C TYR A 676 24.88 -7.94 -23.52
N ALA A 677 24.58 -6.88 -24.28
CA ALA A 677 23.29 -6.18 -24.24
C ALA A 677 22.20 -6.95 -25.01
N TYR A 678 20.98 -6.91 -24.48
CA TYR A 678 19.77 -7.47 -25.09
C TYR A 678 18.52 -6.85 -24.45
N VAL A 679 17.37 -7.00 -25.11
CA VAL A 679 16.06 -6.76 -24.51
C VAL A 679 15.31 -8.08 -24.34
N THR A 680 14.41 -8.12 -23.36
CA THR A 680 13.63 -9.33 -23.00
C THR A 680 12.24 -9.38 -23.62
N GLY A 681 11.77 -8.27 -24.20
CA GLY A 681 10.50 -8.16 -24.93
C GLY A 681 10.71 -8.06 -26.44
N SER A 682 9.76 -7.43 -27.13
CA SER A 682 9.77 -7.29 -28.58
C SER A 682 10.48 -6.02 -29.07
N ILE A 683 10.93 -6.05 -30.33
CA ILE A 683 11.41 -4.86 -31.05
C ILE A 683 10.56 -4.68 -32.30
N ASN A 684 9.98 -3.50 -32.47
CA ASN A 684 9.15 -3.17 -33.61
C ASN A 684 9.70 -1.92 -34.31
N GLY A 685 10.08 -2.04 -35.58
CA GLY A 685 10.49 -0.88 -36.38
C GLY A 685 9.35 0.12 -36.68
N MET A 686 8.09 -0.24 -36.43
CA MET A 686 6.84 0.53 -36.69
C MET A 686 6.57 0.96 -38.14
N SER A 687 7.61 1.14 -38.96
CA SER A 687 7.56 1.54 -40.36
C SER A 687 8.02 0.41 -41.30
N LYS A 688 7.74 0.55 -42.61
CA LYS A 688 8.35 -0.29 -43.66
C LYS A 688 9.61 0.33 -44.25
N MET A 689 10.18 1.37 -43.63
CA MET A 689 11.49 1.92 -43.99
C MET A 689 12.59 0.91 -43.62
N LYS A 690 13.85 1.19 -43.96
CA LYS A 690 14.95 0.24 -43.70
C LYS A 690 15.36 0.25 -42.23
N ASN A 691 14.62 -0.45 -41.37
CA ASN A 691 14.97 -0.55 -39.95
C ASN A 691 16.04 -1.63 -39.75
N THR A 692 17.08 -1.30 -38.97
CA THR A 692 18.31 -2.09 -38.86
C THR A 692 18.54 -2.53 -37.42
N LEU A 693 18.81 -3.82 -37.23
CA LEU A 693 19.26 -4.42 -35.96
C LEU A 693 20.77 -4.67 -36.07
N ASP A 694 21.58 -3.96 -35.29
CA ASP A 694 23.04 -3.91 -35.44
C ASP A 694 23.75 -4.48 -34.20
N PHE A 695 24.27 -5.69 -34.34
CA PHE A 695 25.11 -6.41 -33.38
C PHE A 695 26.60 -6.35 -33.76
N SER A 696 27.03 -5.48 -34.68
CA SER A 696 28.44 -5.41 -35.13
C SER A 696 29.46 -5.16 -34.01
N SER A 697 28.99 -4.68 -32.84
CA SER A 697 29.80 -4.47 -31.63
C SER A 697 29.79 -5.64 -30.64
N HIS A 698 29.03 -6.71 -30.88
CA HIS A 698 29.08 -7.94 -30.07
C HIS A 698 30.37 -8.71 -30.35
N THR A 699 31.02 -9.20 -29.30
CA THR A 699 32.13 -10.15 -29.41
C THR A 699 31.73 -11.53 -28.88
N SER A 700 30.74 -11.57 -28.00
CA SER A 700 30.08 -12.76 -27.49
C SER A 700 29.16 -13.45 -28.52
N GLU A 701 28.76 -14.69 -28.25
CA GLU A 701 27.79 -15.42 -29.07
C GLU A 701 26.37 -14.89 -28.80
N VAL A 702 25.66 -14.50 -29.87
CA VAL A 702 24.31 -13.94 -29.82
C VAL A 702 23.34 -14.75 -30.69
N ALA A 703 22.12 -14.96 -30.18
CA ALA A 703 21.04 -15.61 -30.91
C ALA A 703 19.88 -14.63 -31.06
N VAL A 704 19.46 -14.39 -32.30
CA VAL A 704 18.39 -13.45 -32.65
C VAL A 704 17.18 -14.23 -33.14
N ASP A 705 16.15 -14.29 -32.29
CA ASP A 705 14.86 -14.90 -32.65
C ASP A 705 13.99 -13.89 -33.39
N LEU A 706 13.74 -14.17 -34.68
CA LEU A 706 12.96 -13.29 -35.54
C LEU A 706 11.47 -13.23 -35.14
N SER A 707 11.01 -14.12 -34.26
CA SER A 707 9.63 -14.15 -33.75
C SER A 707 9.32 -12.98 -32.81
N ASN A 708 10.34 -12.42 -32.15
CA ASN A 708 10.21 -11.24 -31.29
C ASN A 708 10.45 -9.90 -32.03
N LEU A 709 10.64 -9.95 -33.35
CA LEU A 709 10.93 -8.80 -34.19
C LEU A 709 9.79 -8.53 -35.16
N GLU A 710 9.35 -7.28 -35.23
CA GLU A 710 8.42 -6.77 -36.23
C GLU A 710 9.03 -5.60 -37.00
N ASN A 711 8.69 -5.48 -38.29
CA ASN A 711 9.09 -4.33 -39.12
C ASN A 711 10.61 -4.03 -39.14
N ILE A 712 11.45 -5.07 -39.09
CA ILE A 712 12.91 -5.01 -39.28
C ILE A 712 13.27 -5.53 -40.67
N GLN A 713 14.15 -4.82 -41.38
CA GLN A 713 14.51 -5.07 -42.78
C GLN A 713 16.00 -5.42 -42.95
N GLU A 714 16.85 -5.10 -41.97
CA GLU A 714 18.26 -5.46 -41.96
C GLU A 714 18.71 -5.97 -40.59
N ILE A 715 19.52 -7.04 -40.56
CA ILE A 715 20.25 -7.48 -39.37
C ILE A 715 21.73 -7.60 -39.71
N ILE A 716 22.57 -6.96 -38.90
CA ILE A 716 24.03 -7.01 -38.99
C ILE A 716 24.53 -7.76 -37.75
N GLY A 717 25.20 -8.90 -37.94
CA GLY A 717 25.88 -9.63 -36.87
C GLY A 717 27.28 -9.07 -36.56
N GLY A 718 27.85 -9.55 -35.44
CA GLY A 718 29.16 -9.13 -34.94
C GLY A 718 30.12 -10.32 -34.81
N GLY A 719 30.33 -10.76 -33.57
CA GLY A 719 30.89 -12.07 -33.24
C GLY A 719 29.95 -13.20 -33.65
N LYS A 720 30.04 -14.36 -33.00
CA LYS A 720 29.28 -15.56 -33.42
C LYS A 720 27.76 -15.35 -33.32
N THR A 721 27.14 -15.01 -34.44
CA THR A 721 25.74 -14.61 -34.56
C THR A 721 24.90 -15.77 -35.11
N THR A 722 23.76 -16.01 -34.49
CA THR A 722 22.80 -17.05 -34.89
C THR A 722 21.45 -16.42 -35.18
N LEU A 723 20.94 -16.52 -36.42
CA LEU A 723 19.56 -16.16 -36.71
C LEU A 723 18.64 -17.38 -36.54
N ILE A 724 17.46 -17.17 -35.94
CA ILE A 724 16.42 -18.18 -35.79
C ILE A 724 15.17 -17.74 -36.54
N GLY A 725 14.76 -18.53 -37.54
CA GLY A 725 13.60 -18.29 -38.40
C GLY A 725 12.28 -18.27 -37.64
N ARG A 726 11.32 -17.53 -38.19
CA ARG A 726 9.93 -17.56 -37.73
C ARG A 726 9.28 -18.90 -38.10
N ASP A 727 8.23 -19.28 -37.38
CA ASP A 727 7.43 -20.48 -37.61
C ASP A 727 6.49 -20.41 -38.84
N VAL A 728 7.06 -20.02 -39.98
CA VAL A 728 6.43 -19.90 -41.30
C VAL A 728 7.33 -20.55 -42.35
N ASP A 729 6.82 -20.79 -43.56
CA ASP A 729 7.68 -21.24 -44.66
C ASP A 729 8.72 -20.14 -44.97
N ASN A 730 10.00 -20.50 -44.91
CA ASN A 730 11.13 -19.59 -45.02
C ASN A 730 12.00 -19.95 -46.24
N ILE A 731 12.48 -18.93 -46.94
CA ILE A 731 13.47 -19.03 -48.01
C ILE A 731 14.67 -18.17 -47.61
N TRP A 732 15.75 -18.84 -47.25
CA TRP A 732 17.05 -18.26 -46.90
C TRP A 732 17.95 -18.27 -48.14
N ALA A 733 18.11 -17.13 -48.80
CA ALA A 733 19.02 -16.97 -49.92
C ALA A 733 20.39 -16.50 -49.41
N ILE A 734 21.36 -17.42 -49.34
CA ILE A 734 22.74 -17.15 -48.90
C ILE A 734 23.52 -16.66 -50.11
N THR A 735 23.65 -15.34 -50.26
CA THR A 735 24.15 -14.73 -51.49
C THR A 735 25.66 -14.49 -51.50
N ASN A 736 26.26 -14.27 -50.32
CA ASN A 736 27.69 -14.00 -50.13
C ASN A 736 28.20 -14.73 -48.87
N GLU A 737 29.44 -14.46 -48.45
CA GLU A 737 29.99 -14.94 -47.18
C GLU A 737 29.22 -14.35 -45.99
N SER A 738 28.70 -15.25 -45.13
CA SER A 738 27.88 -14.97 -43.94
C SER A 738 26.71 -14.00 -44.16
N SER A 739 26.20 -13.87 -45.39
CA SER A 739 25.27 -12.79 -45.77
C SER A 739 24.25 -13.23 -46.82
N GLY A 740 23.06 -12.63 -46.78
CA GLY A 740 21.93 -13.09 -47.60
C GLY A 740 20.62 -12.33 -47.38
N SER A 741 19.51 -12.94 -47.81
CA SER A 741 18.14 -12.50 -47.53
C SER A 741 17.26 -13.63 -47.00
N LEU A 742 16.24 -13.27 -46.23
CA LEU A 742 15.14 -14.13 -45.81
C LEU A 742 13.84 -13.60 -46.42
N ASN A 743 13.13 -14.46 -47.17
CA ASN A 743 11.82 -14.20 -47.77
C ASN A 743 11.75 -12.92 -48.63
N ASP A 744 12.89 -12.48 -49.19
CA ASP A 744 13.09 -11.20 -49.90
C ASP A 744 12.65 -9.93 -49.14
N GLN A 745 12.49 -10.03 -47.82
CA GLN A 745 11.98 -8.95 -46.94
C GLN A 745 13.00 -8.48 -45.90
N LEU A 746 13.91 -9.38 -45.50
CA LEU A 746 14.94 -9.13 -44.49
C LEU A 746 16.31 -9.45 -45.09
N THR A 747 17.23 -8.48 -45.12
CA THR A 747 18.64 -8.73 -45.45
C THR A 747 19.43 -9.03 -44.18
N PHE A 748 20.38 -9.96 -44.26
CA PHE A 748 21.29 -10.26 -43.16
C PHE A 748 22.76 -10.23 -43.60
N VAL A 749 23.64 -9.77 -42.71
CA VAL A 749 25.08 -9.63 -42.94
C VAL A 749 25.82 -10.11 -41.69
N ASN A 750 26.99 -10.75 -41.86
CA ASN A 750 27.83 -11.29 -40.77
C ASN A 750 27.08 -12.27 -39.83
N ILE A 751 26.40 -13.27 -40.41
CA ILE A 751 25.70 -14.32 -39.69
C ILE A 751 26.42 -15.68 -39.83
N GLU A 752 26.95 -16.20 -38.72
CA GLU A 752 27.70 -17.46 -38.67
C GLU A 752 26.81 -18.70 -38.70
N ASN A 753 25.62 -18.63 -38.09
CA ASN A 753 24.71 -19.78 -37.99
C ASN A 753 23.28 -19.38 -38.38
N ILE A 754 22.60 -20.26 -39.11
CA ILE A 754 21.19 -20.08 -39.46
C ILE A 754 20.41 -21.27 -38.91
N ILE A 755 19.32 -20.99 -38.21
CA ILE A 755 18.38 -21.96 -37.70
C ILE A 755 17.02 -21.63 -38.33
N GLY A 756 16.33 -22.64 -38.86
CA GLY A 756 15.00 -22.51 -39.43
C GLY A 756 13.88 -22.30 -38.40
N GLY A 757 12.64 -22.31 -38.89
CA GLY A 757 11.43 -22.35 -38.08
C GLY A 757 10.96 -23.78 -37.78
N SER A 758 9.68 -23.93 -37.44
CA SER A 758 8.97 -25.22 -37.34
C SER A 758 8.15 -25.59 -38.59
N LYS A 759 8.46 -24.98 -39.73
CA LYS A 759 7.77 -25.13 -41.02
C LYS A 759 8.78 -25.46 -42.12
N LYS A 760 8.45 -25.23 -43.40
CA LYS A 760 9.38 -25.53 -44.48
C LYS A 760 10.48 -24.46 -44.55
N ASP A 761 11.72 -24.84 -44.29
CA ASP A 761 12.88 -23.97 -44.50
C ASP A 761 13.68 -24.40 -45.72
N ILE A 762 13.75 -23.52 -46.72
CA ILE A 762 14.62 -23.65 -47.90
C ILE A 762 15.88 -22.82 -47.68
N PHE A 763 17.04 -23.45 -47.77
CA PHE A 763 18.35 -22.79 -47.73
C PHE A 763 18.99 -22.85 -49.12
N ALA A 764 18.97 -21.75 -49.85
CA ALA A 764 19.50 -21.65 -51.21
C ALA A 764 20.89 -20.97 -51.19
N ILE A 765 21.93 -21.72 -51.56
CA ILE A 765 23.32 -21.25 -51.50
C ILE A 765 23.74 -20.77 -52.89
N SER A 766 24.04 -19.47 -53.03
CA SER A 766 24.60 -18.93 -54.29
C SER A 766 26.02 -19.45 -54.53
N LYS A 767 26.54 -19.27 -55.75
CA LYS A 767 27.93 -19.59 -56.09
C LYS A 767 28.97 -19.00 -55.12
N GLU A 768 28.76 -17.75 -54.68
CA GLU A 768 29.61 -17.04 -53.72
C GLU A 768 29.09 -17.14 -52.26
N GLY A 769 27.94 -17.82 -52.08
CA GLY A 769 27.27 -18.02 -50.81
C GLY A 769 28.02 -19.00 -49.90
N LYS A 770 28.24 -18.61 -48.64
CA LYS A 770 28.96 -19.44 -47.66
C LYS A 770 28.55 -19.08 -46.24
N ILE A 771 28.20 -20.06 -45.43
CA ILE A 771 27.99 -19.92 -43.98
C ILE A 771 29.14 -20.64 -43.26
N HIS A 772 29.75 -20.00 -42.26
CA HIS A 772 30.94 -20.55 -41.56
C HIS A 772 30.62 -21.55 -40.45
N GLY A 773 29.48 -21.40 -39.78
CA GLY A 773 29.07 -22.24 -38.67
C GLY A 773 28.23 -23.44 -39.14
N PHE A 774 26.91 -23.31 -38.99
CA PHE A 774 25.98 -24.38 -39.37
C PHE A 774 24.63 -23.85 -39.87
N ILE A 775 23.93 -24.71 -40.60
CA ILE A 775 22.49 -24.63 -40.88
C ILE A 775 21.75 -25.69 -40.07
N ASP A 776 20.63 -25.32 -39.44
CA ASP A 776 19.75 -26.25 -38.73
C ASP A 776 18.31 -26.08 -39.22
N GLY A 777 17.78 -27.08 -39.92
CA GLY A 777 16.39 -27.07 -40.40
C GLY A 777 15.33 -27.33 -39.32
N ARG A 778 15.73 -27.48 -38.04
CA ARG A 778 14.91 -27.81 -36.86
C ARG A 778 13.88 -28.93 -37.08
N SER A 779 12.65 -28.57 -37.40
CA SER A 779 11.51 -29.48 -37.50
C SER A 779 10.59 -29.00 -38.61
N GLY A 780 10.53 -29.73 -39.71
CA GLY A 780 9.82 -29.30 -40.91
C GLY A 780 10.37 -29.99 -42.14
N ASP A 781 9.80 -29.72 -43.30
CA ASP A 781 10.27 -30.27 -44.58
C ASP A 781 11.44 -29.43 -45.13
N SER A 782 12.58 -29.49 -44.44
CA SER A 782 13.70 -28.57 -44.67
C SER A 782 14.62 -29.03 -45.82
N SER A 783 15.05 -28.09 -46.66
CA SER A 783 15.77 -28.34 -47.92
C SER A 783 17.03 -27.47 -48.03
N ILE A 784 18.18 -28.04 -48.41
CA ILE A 784 19.34 -27.25 -48.88
C ILE A 784 19.46 -27.41 -50.41
N TYR A 785 19.56 -26.29 -51.12
CA TYR A 785 20.04 -26.24 -52.50
C TYR A 785 21.52 -25.84 -52.48
N ALA A 786 22.39 -26.71 -52.99
CA ALA A 786 23.82 -26.44 -53.05
C ALA A 786 24.18 -25.38 -54.11
N SER A 787 25.42 -24.90 -54.03
CA SER A 787 25.93 -23.87 -54.93
C SER A 787 26.28 -24.43 -56.31
N ASP A 788 26.24 -23.56 -57.32
CA ASP A 788 26.49 -23.88 -58.73
C ASP A 788 27.98 -24.15 -59.02
N LYS A 789 28.43 -25.33 -58.59
CA LYS A 789 29.78 -25.90 -58.68
C LYS A 789 29.70 -27.41 -58.37
N ASP A 790 30.78 -28.16 -58.61
CA ASP A 790 30.85 -29.55 -58.12
C ASP A 790 30.74 -29.57 -56.59
N ASN A 791 29.82 -30.37 -56.05
CA ASN A 791 29.53 -30.44 -54.62
C ASN A 791 29.82 -31.82 -54.03
N THR A 792 30.22 -31.84 -52.77
CA THR A 792 30.40 -33.05 -51.96
C THR A 792 29.62 -32.93 -50.66
N TRP A 793 28.67 -33.84 -50.48
CA TRP A 793 27.85 -34.00 -49.27
C TRP A 793 28.40 -35.20 -48.49
N ASN A 794 28.82 -34.98 -47.26
CA ASN A 794 29.27 -36.01 -46.32
C ASN A 794 28.19 -36.19 -45.23
N ILE A 795 27.32 -37.19 -45.38
CA ILE A 795 26.20 -37.48 -44.48
C ILE A 795 26.66 -38.47 -43.40
N TYR A 796 26.68 -38.04 -42.14
CA TYR A 796 27.23 -38.85 -41.04
C TYR A 796 26.26 -39.14 -39.89
N ALA A 797 25.08 -38.50 -39.88
CA ALA A 797 23.97 -38.85 -38.99
C ALA A 797 22.63 -38.65 -39.73
N VAL A 798 21.50 -38.91 -39.05
CA VAL A 798 20.16 -38.71 -39.61
C VAL A 798 19.94 -37.22 -39.92
N ASN A 799 19.57 -36.90 -41.16
CA ASN A 799 19.30 -35.55 -41.69
C ASN A 799 20.46 -34.56 -41.41
N THR A 800 21.70 -35.07 -41.27
CA THR A 800 22.84 -34.33 -40.69
C THR A 800 24.14 -34.70 -41.39
N GLY A 801 24.91 -33.69 -41.77
CA GLY A 801 26.12 -33.87 -42.57
C GLY A 801 26.94 -32.59 -42.75
N LYS A 802 27.84 -32.63 -43.73
CA LYS A 802 28.68 -31.49 -44.12
C LYS A 802 28.70 -31.34 -45.64
N LEU A 803 28.43 -30.14 -46.13
CA LEU A 803 28.53 -29.76 -47.54
C LEU A 803 29.88 -29.09 -47.80
N ASN A 804 30.59 -29.57 -48.83
CA ASN A 804 31.86 -29.02 -49.34
C ASN A 804 32.92 -28.81 -48.25
N ASP A 805 32.98 -29.75 -47.31
CA ASP A 805 33.87 -29.76 -46.13
C ASP A 805 33.92 -28.46 -45.31
N SER A 806 32.93 -27.58 -45.46
CA SER A 806 32.92 -26.23 -44.89
C SER A 806 31.61 -25.94 -44.16
N LEU A 807 30.47 -26.24 -44.76
CA LEU A 807 29.16 -25.98 -44.18
C LEU A 807 28.61 -27.21 -43.46
N ASN A 808 28.43 -27.13 -42.15
CA ASN A 808 27.74 -28.17 -41.39
C ASN A 808 26.23 -27.99 -41.51
N PHE A 809 25.46 -29.07 -41.66
CA PHE A 809 24.00 -29.03 -41.62
C PHE A 809 23.42 -30.11 -40.71
N LYS A 810 22.29 -29.82 -40.08
CA LYS A 810 21.49 -30.77 -39.29
C LYS A 810 19.99 -30.54 -39.48
N ASN A 811 19.21 -31.57 -39.24
CA ASN A 811 17.75 -31.58 -39.43
C ASN A 811 17.31 -31.06 -40.81
N VAL A 812 18.03 -31.44 -41.87
CA VAL A 812 17.67 -31.15 -43.27
C VAL A 812 17.24 -32.44 -43.94
N ASN A 813 15.96 -32.49 -44.32
CA ASN A 813 15.31 -33.69 -44.84
C ASN A 813 15.55 -33.89 -46.34
N ASN A 814 15.78 -32.81 -47.08
CA ASN A 814 15.99 -32.87 -48.53
C ASN A 814 17.32 -32.22 -48.93
N LEU A 815 18.12 -32.92 -49.73
CA LEU A 815 19.38 -32.40 -50.28
C LEU A 815 19.21 -32.26 -51.79
N ILE A 816 19.41 -31.05 -52.31
CA ILE A 816 19.28 -30.74 -53.74
C ILE A 816 20.62 -30.24 -54.26
N GLY A 817 21.15 -30.95 -55.25
CA GLY A 817 22.39 -30.63 -55.93
C GLY A 817 22.28 -29.47 -56.92
N SER A 818 23.34 -29.32 -57.70
CA SER A 818 23.54 -28.23 -58.66
C SER A 818 23.28 -28.65 -60.11
N ASP A 819 23.60 -27.79 -61.07
CA ASP A 819 23.67 -28.18 -62.49
C ASP A 819 25.03 -28.84 -62.86
N LEU A 820 25.92 -29.04 -61.88
CA LEU A 820 27.24 -29.67 -61.98
C LEU A 820 27.30 -31.01 -61.22
N THR A 821 28.49 -31.53 -60.88
CA THR A 821 28.63 -32.88 -60.31
C THR A 821 28.37 -32.90 -58.80
N ASP A 822 27.32 -33.58 -58.37
CA ASP A 822 26.96 -33.71 -56.96
C ASP A 822 27.23 -35.13 -56.43
N LYS A 823 27.99 -35.22 -55.34
CA LYS A 823 28.38 -36.49 -54.70
C LYS A 823 27.88 -36.58 -53.26
N PHE A 824 27.17 -37.65 -52.94
CA PHE A 824 26.54 -37.88 -51.63
C PHE A 824 27.14 -39.12 -50.96
N TYR A 825 28.11 -38.92 -50.05
CA TYR A 825 28.77 -39.99 -49.30
C TYR A 825 28.07 -40.23 -47.96
N PHE A 826 27.77 -41.49 -47.66
CA PHE A 826 27.11 -41.90 -46.41
C PHE A 826 28.05 -42.68 -45.49
N GLU A 827 28.29 -42.16 -44.29
CA GLU A 827 28.98 -42.87 -43.22
C GLU A 827 28.01 -43.85 -42.48
N ASN A 828 28.53 -44.68 -41.57
CA ASN A 828 27.77 -45.71 -40.85
C ASN A 828 26.42 -45.24 -40.26
N GLN A 829 26.36 -44.06 -39.64
CA GLN A 829 25.13 -43.51 -39.05
C GLN A 829 24.38 -42.51 -39.97
N GLY A 830 24.91 -42.23 -41.16
CA GLY A 830 24.30 -41.33 -42.13
C GLY A 830 22.98 -41.87 -42.69
N LYS A 831 21.95 -41.01 -42.75
CA LYS A 831 20.63 -41.28 -43.34
C LYS A 831 19.99 -39.95 -43.73
N ILE A 832 19.30 -39.89 -44.86
CA ILE A 832 18.39 -38.79 -45.22
C ILE A 832 16.98 -39.38 -45.28
N GLU A 833 15.99 -38.66 -44.75
CA GLU A 833 14.62 -39.17 -44.59
C GLU A 833 13.65 -38.66 -45.66
N GLY A 834 13.89 -37.47 -46.20
CA GLY A 834 13.22 -36.95 -47.39
C GLY A 834 13.97 -37.36 -48.67
N LYS A 835 13.98 -36.47 -49.66
CA LYS A 835 14.53 -36.73 -51.00
C LYS A 835 15.98 -36.31 -51.17
N ILE A 836 16.71 -37.03 -52.01
CA ILE A 836 18.01 -36.62 -52.54
C ILE A 836 17.84 -36.35 -54.03
N ASP A 837 18.00 -35.10 -54.44
CA ASP A 837 18.00 -34.70 -55.85
C ASP A 837 19.44 -34.35 -56.24
N GLY A 838 20.00 -35.01 -57.25
CA GLY A 838 21.32 -34.68 -57.77
C GLY A 838 21.40 -33.33 -58.51
N GLY A 839 20.26 -32.72 -58.85
CA GLY A 839 20.20 -31.57 -59.75
C GLY A 839 20.51 -31.97 -61.20
N LYS A 840 20.74 -31.01 -62.11
CA LYS A 840 20.87 -31.31 -63.56
C LYS A 840 22.24 -31.90 -63.96
N GLY A 841 23.11 -32.18 -63.00
CA GLY A 841 24.37 -32.89 -63.22
C GLY A 841 24.19 -34.24 -63.93
N ILE A 842 25.19 -34.61 -64.76
CA ILE A 842 25.18 -35.89 -65.51
C ILE A 842 26.08 -36.97 -64.91
N ASN A 843 26.73 -36.70 -63.78
CA ASN A 843 27.67 -37.59 -63.10
C ASN A 843 27.40 -37.67 -61.58
N ASN A 844 26.14 -37.56 -61.18
CA ASN A 844 25.74 -37.51 -59.78
C ASN A 844 25.85 -38.88 -59.12
N ILE A 845 26.52 -38.93 -57.97
CA ILE A 845 26.91 -40.17 -57.28
C ILE A 845 26.30 -40.21 -55.88
N LEU A 846 25.66 -41.33 -55.54
CA LEU A 846 25.22 -41.67 -54.19
C LEU A 846 26.02 -42.88 -53.71
N ASP A 847 26.80 -42.73 -52.64
CA ASP A 847 27.82 -43.72 -52.24
C ASP A 847 27.65 -44.14 -50.77
N PHE A 848 27.25 -45.40 -50.57
CA PHE A 848 27.11 -46.04 -49.27
C PHE A 848 28.29 -46.96 -48.90
N SER A 849 29.38 -47.01 -49.69
CA SER A 849 30.48 -47.98 -49.54
C SER A 849 31.25 -47.92 -48.21
N LYS A 850 31.10 -46.82 -47.47
CA LYS A 850 31.62 -46.66 -46.10
C LYS A 850 30.76 -47.33 -45.03
N LYS A 851 29.49 -47.63 -45.31
CA LYS A 851 28.57 -48.26 -44.35
C LYS A 851 28.91 -49.74 -44.15
N ALA A 852 28.82 -50.20 -42.91
CA ALA A 852 29.00 -51.60 -42.52
C ALA A 852 27.68 -52.38 -42.48
N ASP A 853 26.57 -51.70 -42.15
CA ASP A 853 25.23 -52.29 -42.07
C ASP A 853 24.53 -52.24 -43.45
N PRO A 854 23.67 -53.23 -43.77
CA PRO A 854 22.85 -53.24 -44.99
C PRO A 854 22.04 -51.97 -45.21
N VAL A 855 21.94 -51.56 -46.46
CA VAL A 855 21.20 -50.40 -46.96
C VAL A 855 20.04 -50.87 -47.83
N THR A 856 18.84 -50.38 -47.52
CA THR A 856 17.69 -50.44 -48.42
C THR A 856 17.53 -49.08 -49.09
N LEU A 857 17.74 -49.01 -50.40
CA LEU A 857 17.59 -47.80 -51.22
C LEU A 857 16.31 -47.90 -52.05
N ASP A 858 15.40 -46.96 -51.86
CA ASP A 858 14.16 -46.81 -52.62
C ASP A 858 14.36 -45.74 -53.70
N LEU A 859 14.28 -46.14 -54.97
CA LEU A 859 14.52 -45.26 -56.12
C LEU A 859 13.44 -44.19 -56.33
N ASN A 860 12.32 -44.25 -55.60
CA ASN A 860 11.32 -43.16 -55.56
C ASN A 860 11.76 -41.99 -54.65
N LYS A 861 12.79 -42.19 -53.80
CA LYS A 861 13.35 -41.16 -52.91
C LYS A 861 14.55 -40.41 -53.50
N ILE A 862 15.02 -40.80 -54.68
CA ILE A 862 16.13 -40.14 -55.35
C ILE A 862 15.76 -39.67 -56.76
N ASP A 863 16.10 -38.42 -57.05
CA ASP A 863 15.90 -37.77 -58.34
C ASP A 863 17.28 -37.39 -58.92
N ASN A 864 17.44 -37.48 -60.25
CA ASN A 864 18.66 -37.08 -60.98
C ASN A 864 20.00 -37.63 -60.43
N VAL A 865 20.02 -38.85 -59.87
CA VAL A 865 21.26 -39.57 -59.47
C VAL A 865 21.64 -40.57 -60.56
N ASN A 866 22.88 -40.55 -61.05
CA ASN A 866 23.33 -41.39 -62.17
C ASN A 866 24.02 -42.69 -61.74
N THR A 867 24.61 -42.73 -60.54
CA THR A 867 25.32 -43.91 -60.02
C THR A 867 25.08 -44.09 -58.53
N VAL A 868 24.74 -45.30 -58.11
CA VAL A 868 24.55 -45.70 -56.71
C VAL A 868 25.53 -46.82 -56.32
N PHE A 869 26.27 -46.65 -55.23
CA PHE A 869 27.14 -47.69 -54.65
C PHE A 869 26.54 -48.18 -53.34
N GLY A 870 26.40 -49.51 -53.19
CA GLY A 870 25.98 -50.15 -51.95
C GLY A 870 27.03 -50.10 -50.84
N SER A 871 26.74 -50.78 -49.75
CA SER A 871 27.53 -50.85 -48.52
C SER A 871 28.47 -52.07 -48.52
N LYS A 872 28.78 -52.61 -47.33
CA LYS A 872 29.46 -53.89 -47.13
C LYS A 872 28.52 -54.98 -46.60
N GLY A 873 27.22 -54.68 -46.56
CA GLY A 873 26.17 -55.54 -46.03
C GLY A 873 25.55 -56.44 -47.09
N LEU A 874 24.23 -56.66 -46.97
CA LEU A 874 23.39 -57.32 -47.96
C LEU A 874 22.36 -56.31 -48.44
N ASP A 875 22.74 -55.46 -49.39
CA ASP A 875 21.97 -54.27 -49.74
C ASP A 875 20.74 -54.62 -50.58
N THR A 876 19.71 -53.78 -50.53
CA THR A 876 18.47 -53.94 -51.30
C THR A 876 18.18 -52.68 -52.11
N LEU A 877 18.08 -52.83 -53.43
CA LEU A 877 17.65 -51.74 -54.32
C LEU A 877 16.19 -51.96 -54.74
N ILE A 878 15.32 -51.02 -54.40
CA ILE A 878 13.88 -51.08 -54.73
C ILE A 878 13.60 -50.18 -55.93
N GLY A 879 12.92 -50.72 -56.94
CA GLY A 879 12.52 -50.03 -58.17
C GLY A 879 11.59 -48.86 -57.94
N ARG A 880 11.49 -47.99 -58.96
CA ARG A 880 10.45 -46.96 -59.00
C ARG A 880 9.08 -47.59 -59.26
N ASP A 881 8.00 -46.91 -58.85
CA ASP A 881 6.63 -47.36 -59.07
C ASP A 881 6.14 -47.17 -60.53
N GLN A 882 6.88 -47.77 -61.46
CA GLN A 882 6.67 -47.77 -62.91
C GLN A 882 7.33 -49.01 -63.52
N THR A 883 7.12 -49.30 -64.80
CA THR A 883 7.83 -50.40 -65.46
C THR A 883 9.35 -50.16 -65.45
N ASN A 884 10.08 -50.97 -64.69
CA ASN A 884 11.55 -50.93 -64.68
C ASN A 884 12.13 -52.10 -65.49
N VAL A 885 13.26 -51.84 -66.13
CA VAL A 885 14.07 -52.89 -66.77
C VAL A 885 15.47 -52.83 -66.17
N TRP A 886 15.84 -53.91 -65.51
CA TRP A 886 17.09 -54.08 -64.78
C TRP A 886 18.06 -54.89 -65.65
N TYR A 887 19.25 -54.38 -65.89
CA TYR A 887 20.29 -55.04 -66.67
C TYR A 887 21.50 -55.35 -65.79
N PHE A 888 21.79 -56.63 -65.58
CA PHE A 888 22.97 -57.03 -64.81
C PHE A 888 24.21 -57.08 -65.71
N SER A 889 25.20 -56.23 -65.43
CA SER A 889 26.47 -56.13 -66.15
C SER A 889 27.58 -56.96 -65.51
N ALA A 890 27.54 -57.16 -64.20
CA ALA A 890 28.40 -58.07 -63.45
C ALA A 890 27.59 -58.73 -62.30
N LEU A 891 28.28 -59.25 -61.30
CA LEU A 891 27.65 -59.78 -60.08
C LEU A 891 27.45 -58.63 -59.08
N ASN A 892 26.22 -58.45 -58.60
CA ASN A 892 25.77 -57.31 -57.77
C ASN A 892 25.92 -55.93 -58.46
N GLU A 893 26.11 -55.88 -59.78
CA GLU A 893 26.25 -54.64 -60.55
C GLU A 893 25.39 -54.64 -61.81
N GLY A 894 24.87 -53.47 -62.17
CA GLY A 894 24.00 -53.30 -63.33
C GLY A 894 23.55 -51.86 -63.55
N TYR A 895 22.51 -51.70 -64.36
CA TYR A 895 21.76 -50.46 -64.46
C TYR A 895 20.26 -50.72 -64.53
N VAL A 896 19.48 -49.81 -63.97
CA VAL A 896 18.02 -49.78 -64.06
C VAL A 896 17.62 -48.41 -64.59
N GLN A 897 16.96 -48.41 -65.75
CA GLN A 897 16.63 -47.18 -66.47
C GLN A 897 17.89 -46.30 -66.71
N ASP A 898 17.98 -45.16 -66.01
CA ASP A 898 19.03 -44.14 -66.08
C ASP A 898 20.07 -44.23 -64.94
N ILE A 899 19.92 -45.20 -64.02
CA ILE A 899 20.74 -45.35 -62.81
C ILE A 899 21.65 -46.58 -62.91
N ASN A 900 22.96 -46.37 -62.81
CA ASN A 900 23.92 -47.46 -62.62
C ASN A 900 23.97 -47.85 -61.13
N PHE A 901 23.90 -49.14 -60.81
CA PHE A 901 24.03 -49.65 -59.44
C PHE A 901 25.20 -50.61 -59.30
N ILE A 902 25.95 -50.49 -58.20
CA ILE A 902 27.16 -51.26 -57.92
C ILE A 902 27.11 -51.74 -56.47
N GLY A 903 27.31 -53.04 -56.23
CA GLY A 903 27.31 -53.63 -54.89
C GLY A 903 25.93 -53.72 -54.25
N PHE A 904 24.91 -54.15 -55.00
CA PHE A 904 23.59 -54.47 -54.43
C PHE A 904 23.29 -55.97 -54.57
N GLU A 905 23.19 -56.67 -53.43
CA GLU A 905 22.98 -58.11 -53.34
C GLU A 905 21.53 -58.53 -53.54
N ASN A 906 20.58 -57.62 -53.26
CA ASN A 906 19.16 -57.87 -53.41
C ASN A 906 18.52 -56.79 -54.30
N ILE A 907 17.59 -57.19 -55.15
CA ILE A 907 16.79 -56.27 -55.96
C ILE A 907 15.31 -56.54 -55.66
N GLN A 908 14.52 -55.48 -55.58
CA GLN A 908 13.07 -55.54 -55.49
C GLN A 908 12.47 -54.65 -56.59
N GLY A 909 11.44 -55.15 -57.28
CA GLY A 909 10.66 -54.37 -58.25
C GLY A 909 9.81 -53.27 -57.58
N GLY A 910 9.12 -52.49 -58.40
CA GLY A 910 8.17 -51.49 -57.92
C GLY A 910 6.75 -52.06 -57.75
N ASN A 911 5.77 -51.16 -57.66
CA ASN A 911 4.34 -51.52 -57.74
C ASN A 911 3.85 -51.85 -59.17
N SER A 912 4.73 -51.81 -60.18
CA SER A 912 4.46 -52.06 -61.59
C SER A 912 5.12 -53.36 -62.07
N SER A 913 5.06 -53.67 -63.37
CA SER A 913 5.75 -54.82 -63.94
C SER A 913 7.25 -54.58 -64.10
N ASP A 914 8.08 -55.45 -63.53
CA ASP A 914 9.55 -55.36 -63.55
C ASP A 914 10.20 -56.47 -64.40
N ILE A 915 11.21 -56.12 -65.21
CA ILE A 915 11.95 -57.07 -66.05
C ILE A 915 13.42 -57.12 -65.62
N PHE A 916 13.90 -58.30 -65.23
CA PHE A 916 15.26 -58.54 -64.73
C PHE A 916 16.07 -59.31 -65.77
N VAL A 917 17.00 -58.63 -66.48
CA VAL A 917 17.73 -59.17 -67.64
C VAL A 917 19.15 -59.62 -67.27
N PHE A 918 19.45 -60.89 -67.51
CA PHE A 918 20.71 -61.55 -67.14
C PHE A 918 21.60 -61.85 -68.35
N LYS A 919 22.90 -61.95 -68.10
CA LYS A 919 23.93 -62.48 -68.99
C LYS A 919 24.74 -63.55 -68.26
N ASP A 920 25.65 -64.24 -68.96
CA ASP A 920 26.48 -65.26 -68.32
C ASP A 920 27.36 -64.66 -67.19
N ASN A 921 27.22 -65.24 -65.99
CA ASN A 921 27.90 -64.81 -64.76
C ASN A 921 27.55 -63.39 -64.27
N THR A 922 26.39 -62.85 -64.68
CA THR A 922 25.82 -61.61 -64.11
C THR A 922 24.54 -61.92 -63.31
N GLY A 923 24.12 -61.00 -62.44
CA GLY A 923 22.98 -61.17 -61.54
C GLY A 923 23.29 -60.60 -60.16
N VAL A 924 22.55 -61.05 -59.13
CA VAL A 924 22.83 -60.71 -57.73
C VAL A 924 23.02 -61.95 -56.86
N THR A 925 23.63 -61.79 -55.70
CA THR A 925 24.02 -62.89 -54.79
C THR A 925 23.01 -63.17 -53.66
N GLY A 926 22.05 -62.27 -53.44
CA GLY A 926 20.94 -62.42 -52.49
C GLY A 926 19.64 -62.82 -53.19
N PHE A 927 18.63 -61.95 -53.14
CA PHE A 927 17.31 -62.20 -53.73
C PHE A 927 16.90 -61.24 -54.86
N ILE A 928 15.95 -61.68 -55.69
CA ILE A 928 15.22 -60.83 -56.63
C ILE A 928 13.72 -60.98 -56.37
N ASP A 929 13.10 -59.92 -55.87
CA ASP A 929 11.66 -59.85 -55.65
C ASP A 929 11.02 -59.00 -56.76
N GLY A 930 9.92 -59.47 -57.36
CA GLY A 930 9.19 -58.70 -58.37
C GLY A 930 8.47 -57.45 -57.85
N GLY A 931 8.33 -57.31 -56.52
CA GLY A 931 7.55 -56.25 -55.90
C GLY A 931 6.09 -56.66 -55.77
N CYS A 932 5.19 -56.04 -56.54
CA CYS A 932 3.76 -56.36 -56.51
C CYS A 932 3.47 -57.76 -57.10
N ASP A 933 2.62 -58.55 -56.45
CA ASP A 933 2.20 -59.88 -56.92
C ASP A 933 1.15 -59.82 -58.05
N LEU A 934 0.48 -58.67 -58.21
CA LEU A 934 -0.52 -58.41 -59.26
C LEU A 934 0.09 -57.88 -60.59
N SER A 935 1.37 -57.48 -60.61
CA SER A 935 2.06 -57.05 -61.83
C SER A 935 2.70 -58.23 -62.57
N MET A 936 3.24 -58.01 -63.78
CA MET A 936 3.87 -59.07 -64.59
C MET A 936 5.38 -58.97 -64.54
N ASN A 937 5.99 -59.57 -63.51
CA ASN A 937 7.43 -59.52 -63.29
C ASN A 937 8.13 -60.70 -63.99
N ILE A 938 9.24 -60.40 -64.68
CA ILE A 938 9.90 -61.33 -65.59
C ILE A 938 11.40 -61.47 -65.28
N LEU A 939 11.87 -62.71 -65.12
CA LEU A 939 13.29 -63.05 -65.18
C LEU A 939 13.68 -63.35 -66.63
N ASP A 940 14.45 -62.48 -67.28
CA ASP A 940 14.87 -62.62 -68.68
C ASP A 940 16.32 -63.10 -68.81
N TYR A 941 16.47 -64.40 -69.10
CA TYR A 941 17.75 -65.06 -69.36
C TYR A 941 18.06 -65.18 -70.86
N SER A 942 17.37 -64.45 -71.75
CA SER A 942 17.53 -64.57 -73.21
C SER A 942 18.95 -64.25 -73.72
N LEU A 943 19.76 -63.54 -72.92
CA LEU A 943 21.15 -63.19 -73.23
C LEU A 943 22.20 -64.11 -72.57
N CYS A 944 21.79 -65.16 -71.86
CA CYS A 944 22.68 -66.21 -71.36
C CYS A 944 23.03 -67.21 -72.47
N THR A 945 24.26 -67.75 -72.49
CA THR A 945 24.69 -68.77 -73.47
C THR A 945 24.78 -70.17 -72.85
N LYS A 946 24.72 -70.28 -71.52
CA LYS A 946 24.70 -71.55 -70.77
C LYS A 946 23.27 -71.94 -70.36
N PRO A 947 22.99 -73.23 -70.09
CA PRO A 947 21.71 -73.66 -69.55
C PRO A 947 21.43 -73.04 -68.18
N VAL A 948 20.19 -72.58 -67.97
CA VAL A 948 19.70 -72.00 -66.72
C VAL A 948 18.49 -72.82 -66.25
N GLN A 949 18.46 -73.17 -64.96
CA GLN A 949 17.29 -73.74 -64.31
C GLN A 949 16.62 -72.64 -63.49
N ALA A 950 15.36 -72.33 -63.80
CA ALA A 950 14.55 -71.36 -63.07
C ALA A 950 13.32 -72.08 -62.49
N ASP A 951 13.34 -72.38 -61.20
CA ASP A 951 12.19 -72.95 -60.49
C ASP A 951 11.35 -71.84 -59.84
N LEU A 952 10.25 -71.50 -60.52
CA LEU A 952 9.29 -70.48 -60.07
C LEU A 952 8.46 -70.92 -58.85
N LEU A 953 8.55 -72.18 -58.40
CA LEU A 953 7.78 -72.73 -57.27
C LEU A 953 8.57 -72.82 -55.97
N SER A 954 9.88 -73.10 -56.04
CA SER A 954 10.77 -73.02 -54.86
C SER A 954 11.44 -71.65 -54.69
N GLY A 955 11.46 -70.85 -55.76
CA GLY A 955 12.22 -69.60 -55.82
C GLY A 955 13.72 -69.80 -55.99
N GLU A 956 14.24 -71.03 -56.10
CA GLU A 956 15.68 -71.27 -56.31
C GLU A 956 16.01 -71.42 -57.80
N THR A 957 16.92 -70.58 -58.29
CA THR A 957 17.52 -70.75 -59.64
C THR A 957 18.93 -71.35 -59.56
N SER A 958 19.47 -71.86 -60.67
CA SER A 958 20.70 -72.69 -60.72
C SER A 958 21.98 -72.08 -60.13
N ASN A 959 21.98 -70.81 -59.69
CA ASN A 959 23.09 -70.12 -59.03
C ASN A 959 22.77 -69.70 -57.57
N SER A 960 21.85 -70.39 -56.86
CA SER A 960 21.41 -70.09 -55.49
C SER A 960 20.71 -68.73 -55.28
N LEU A 961 20.30 -68.09 -56.37
CA LEU A 961 19.45 -66.90 -56.39
C LEU A 961 18.06 -67.27 -55.87
N LYS A 962 17.57 -66.53 -54.87
CA LYS A 962 16.20 -66.64 -54.36
C LYS A 962 15.30 -65.63 -55.07
N SER A 963 14.16 -66.06 -55.59
CA SER A 963 13.20 -65.16 -56.23
C SER A 963 11.77 -65.30 -55.71
N SER A 964 11.09 -64.16 -55.61
CA SER A 964 9.71 -64.02 -55.12
C SER A 964 8.93 -63.05 -56.00
N ASN A 965 7.59 -63.17 -56.02
CA ASN A 965 6.68 -62.32 -56.81
C ASN A 965 7.03 -62.24 -58.32
N ILE A 966 7.54 -63.34 -58.89
CA ILE A 966 7.86 -63.50 -60.32
C ILE A 966 6.78 -64.32 -61.02
N GLN A 967 6.20 -63.76 -62.08
CA GLN A 967 5.09 -64.39 -62.83
C GLN A 967 5.56 -65.09 -64.11
N ALA A 968 6.75 -64.77 -64.64
CA ALA A 968 7.32 -65.48 -65.80
C ALA A 968 8.86 -65.48 -65.82
N ALA A 969 9.42 -66.41 -66.61
CA ALA A 969 10.83 -66.40 -66.98
C ALA A 969 11.00 -66.63 -68.49
N VAL A 970 11.91 -65.88 -69.12
CA VAL A 970 12.34 -66.09 -70.52
C VAL A 970 13.66 -66.85 -70.49
N LEU A 971 13.69 -68.03 -71.10
CA LEU A 971 14.86 -68.92 -71.08
C LEU A 971 15.82 -68.66 -72.26
N PRO A 972 17.13 -68.94 -72.11
CA PRO A 972 18.11 -68.77 -73.19
C PRO A 972 17.84 -69.71 -74.38
N LYS A 973 18.20 -69.28 -75.59
CA LYS A 973 18.05 -70.09 -76.81
C LYS A 973 19.19 -71.11 -76.94
N LEU A 974 19.08 -72.23 -76.22
CA LEU A 974 20.10 -73.29 -76.20
C LEU A 974 20.05 -74.14 -77.48
N SER A 975 21.05 -73.98 -78.35
CA SER A 975 21.24 -74.84 -79.52
C SER A 975 21.90 -76.17 -79.14
N GLY A 976 21.08 -77.21 -78.89
CA GLY A 976 21.53 -78.61 -79.02
C GLY A 976 21.36 -79.58 -77.83
N ILE A 977 20.51 -79.30 -76.84
CA ILE A 977 20.26 -80.26 -75.72
C ILE A 977 19.07 -81.16 -76.03
N ASN A 978 19.22 -82.46 -75.73
CA ASN A 978 18.30 -83.53 -76.11
C ASN A 978 17.20 -83.71 -75.05
N ALA A 979 15.92 -83.69 -75.44
CA ALA A 979 14.77 -83.48 -74.55
C ALA A 979 14.34 -84.71 -73.71
N LYS A 980 15.27 -85.40 -73.05
CA LYS A 980 15.00 -86.64 -72.29
C LYS A 980 15.46 -86.71 -70.84
N GLU A 981 16.15 -85.69 -70.31
CA GLU A 981 16.68 -85.70 -68.93
C GLU A 981 15.96 -84.72 -67.97
N LEU A 982 15.02 -83.91 -68.45
CA LEU A 982 14.22 -82.98 -67.64
C LEU A 982 12.85 -83.59 -67.28
N ALA A 983 12.83 -84.50 -66.29
CA ALA A 983 11.59 -85.04 -65.73
C ALA A 983 11.75 -85.50 -64.27
N GLN A 984 11.65 -84.57 -63.32
CA GLN A 984 11.15 -84.85 -61.97
C GLN A 984 10.04 -83.85 -61.62
N SER A 985 9.02 -84.35 -60.93
CA SER A 985 7.72 -83.71 -60.69
C SER A 985 7.73 -82.71 -59.54
N VAL A 986 7.02 -81.59 -59.70
CA VAL A 986 6.68 -80.66 -58.62
C VAL A 986 5.15 -80.61 -58.48
N GLU A 987 4.63 -80.79 -57.27
CA GLU A 987 3.22 -80.62 -56.93
C GLU A 987 2.93 -79.15 -56.60
N ILE A 988 1.74 -78.65 -56.98
CA ILE A 988 1.27 -77.29 -56.69
C ILE A 988 -0.05 -77.36 -55.92
N PRO A 989 -0.15 -76.77 -54.71
CA PRO A 989 -1.43 -76.61 -54.03
C PRO A 989 -2.17 -75.37 -54.55
N LEU A 990 -3.43 -75.55 -54.94
CA LEU A 990 -4.36 -74.45 -55.22
C LEU A 990 -4.96 -73.90 -53.92
N TYR A 991 -5.01 -72.58 -53.78
CA TYR A 991 -5.98 -71.90 -52.91
C TYR A 991 -6.85 -70.99 -53.77
N GLU A 992 -8.15 -71.01 -53.49
CA GLU A 992 -9.16 -70.24 -54.23
C GLU A 992 -9.09 -68.74 -53.87
N THR A 993 -9.05 -67.87 -54.87
CA THR A 993 -9.52 -66.48 -54.76
C THR A 993 -10.53 -66.21 -55.86
N ASP A 994 -11.73 -65.82 -55.45
CA ASP A 994 -12.85 -65.53 -56.32
C ASP A 994 -12.77 -64.10 -56.89
N THR A 995 -13.48 -63.87 -57.99
CA THR A 995 -13.75 -62.60 -58.70
C THR A 995 -12.69 -62.01 -59.65
N LEU A 996 -13.07 -62.02 -60.94
CA LEU A 996 -12.48 -61.21 -62.02
C LEU A 996 -12.88 -59.74 -61.85
N GLU A 997 -11.91 -58.82 -61.96
CA GLU A 997 -12.01 -57.57 -62.74
C GLU A 997 -10.61 -56.95 -62.94
N ASP A 998 -10.47 -56.03 -63.90
CA ASP A 998 -9.29 -55.21 -64.25
C ASP A 998 -8.02 -55.86 -64.86
N TYR A 999 -8.15 -56.15 -66.15
CA TYR A 999 -7.34 -55.59 -67.26
C TYR A 999 -5.80 -55.52 -67.19
N PHE A 1000 -5.19 -56.39 -68.00
CA PHE A 1000 -3.88 -56.24 -68.67
C PHE A 1000 -3.56 -54.80 -69.12
N GLU A 1001 -2.38 -54.30 -68.72
CA GLU A 1001 -1.75 -53.16 -69.39
C GLU A 1001 -1.32 -53.52 -70.83
N ASN A 1002 -1.94 -52.86 -71.81
CA ASN A 1002 -1.54 -52.95 -73.22
C ASN A 1002 -0.14 -52.37 -73.51
N SER A 1003 0.47 -51.68 -72.53
CA SER A 1003 1.84 -51.17 -72.57
C SER A 1003 2.86 -52.31 -72.67
N PHE A 1004 2.67 -53.36 -71.87
CA PHE A 1004 3.69 -54.39 -71.64
C PHE A 1004 3.95 -55.28 -72.87
N VAL A 1005 2.91 -55.53 -73.68
CA VAL A 1005 3.01 -56.34 -74.92
C VAL A 1005 3.73 -55.58 -76.06
N ARG A 1006 3.93 -54.26 -75.95
CA ARG A 1006 4.68 -53.49 -76.98
C ARG A 1006 6.20 -53.65 -76.88
N LEU A 1007 6.76 -53.91 -75.70
CA LEU A 1007 8.21 -54.06 -75.50
C LEU A 1007 8.80 -55.21 -76.35
N PHE A 1008 8.08 -56.33 -76.49
CA PHE A 1008 8.49 -57.48 -77.31
C PHE A 1008 8.36 -57.28 -78.84
N LYS A 1009 7.99 -56.07 -79.30
CA LYS A 1009 7.95 -55.71 -80.73
C LYS A 1009 8.90 -54.58 -81.12
N ASP A 1010 9.57 -53.93 -80.17
CA ASP A 1010 10.47 -52.82 -80.50
C ASP A 1010 11.89 -53.32 -80.85
N SER A 1011 12.35 -52.95 -82.03
CA SER A 1011 13.55 -53.48 -82.70
C SER A 1011 14.89 -53.07 -82.07
N LYS A 1012 14.88 -52.43 -80.90
CA LYS A 1012 16.09 -51.97 -80.19
C LYS A 1012 16.64 -52.98 -79.17
N PHE A 1013 15.87 -53.97 -78.74
CA PHE A 1013 16.25 -54.85 -77.62
C PHE A 1013 16.93 -56.18 -78.02
N MET A 1014 17.06 -56.50 -79.31
CA MET A 1014 17.87 -57.62 -79.78
C MET A 1014 18.92 -57.16 -80.80
N GLY A 1015 20.18 -57.53 -80.54
CA GLY A 1015 21.33 -57.04 -81.28
C GLY A 1015 21.33 -57.43 -82.76
N GLU A 1016 21.87 -56.55 -83.60
CA GLU A 1016 21.93 -56.75 -85.05
C GLU A 1016 22.84 -57.93 -85.45
N LYS A 1017 22.25 -59.11 -85.67
CA LYS A 1017 22.56 -59.97 -86.83
C LYS A 1017 21.55 -61.11 -87.01
N ASP A 1018 21.49 -61.57 -88.26
CA ASP A 1018 20.78 -62.75 -88.75
C ASP A 1018 19.24 -62.69 -88.67
N ARG A 1019 18.69 -61.88 -89.58
CA ARG A 1019 17.33 -62.07 -90.11
C ARG A 1019 17.25 -63.39 -90.90
N ILE A 1020 16.05 -63.99 -90.89
CA ILE A 1020 15.64 -65.25 -91.54
C ILE A 1020 15.96 -66.50 -90.72
N ILE A 1021 14.92 -67.09 -90.12
CA ILE A 1021 14.49 -68.49 -90.29
C ILE A 1021 13.08 -68.64 -89.68
N ASP A 1022 12.29 -69.54 -90.27
CA ASP A 1022 10.89 -69.83 -89.94
C ASP A 1022 10.64 -70.32 -88.51
N GLU A 1023 9.35 -70.37 -88.17
CA GLU A 1023 8.70 -70.94 -86.98
C GLU A 1023 9.47 -72.07 -86.25
N VAL A 1024 10.33 -71.70 -85.29
CA VAL A 1024 10.87 -72.65 -84.29
C VAL A 1024 10.83 -72.04 -82.89
N ASN A 1025 9.97 -72.66 -82.07
CA ASN A 1025 9.69 -72.41 -80.65
C ASN A 1025 10.84 -71.81 -79.83
N PHE A 1026 10.55 -70.68 -79.18
CA PHE A 1026 11.06 -70.40 -77.84
C PHE A 1026 9.99 -70.88 -76.84
N PRO A 1027 10.30 -71.69 -75.82
CA PRO A 1027 9.35 -72.06 -74.79
C PRO A 1027 9.18 -70.91 -73.79
N ILE A 1028 8.27 -69.99 -74.09
CA ILE A 1028 7.63 -69.17 -73.05
C ILE A 1028 6.60 -70.07 -72.38
N TYR A 1029 6.82 -70.44 -71.11
CA TYR A 1029 5.87 -71.22 -70.35
C TYR A 1029 4.72 -70.33 -69.88
N TRP A 1030 3.52 -70.55 -70.42
CA TRP A 1030 2.27 -69.95 -69.95
C TRP A 1030 1.34 -71.03 -69.40
N ALA A 1031 0.81 -70.81 -68.20
CA ALA A 1031 -0.31 -71.61 -67.69
C ALA A 1031 -1.61 -71.14 -68.37
N LYS A 1032 -2.33 -72.06 -69.02
CA LYS A 1032 -3.62 -71.78 -69.67
C LYS A 1032 -4.58 -72.95 -69.47
N GLY A 1033 -5.79 -72.64 -68.98
CA GLY A 1033 -6.92 -73.58 -68.91
C GLY A 1033 -7.91 -73.33 -70.05
N ASP A 1034 -8.49 -74.39 -70.62
CA ASP A 1034 -9.26 -74.34 -71.86
C ASP A 1034 -10.78 -74.36 -71.68
N TYR A 1035 -11.47 -73.64 -72.58
CA TYR A 1035 -12.49 -74.27 -73.44
C TYR A 1035 -12.38 -73.76 -74.88
N THR A 1036 -11.69 -74.55 -75.72
CA THR A 1036 -11.92 -74.73 -77.17
C THR A 1036 -12.10 -73.46 -78.03
N GLY A 1037 -11.15 -73.01 -78.86
CA GLY A 1037 -10.43 -73.79 -79.88
C GLY A 1037 -9.42 -74.84 -79.41
N PHE A 1038 -9.54 -76.04 -80.01
CA PHE A 1038 -8.87 -77.30 -79.68
C PHE A 1038 -9.23 -77.95 -78.32
N VAL A 1039 -9.24 -79.29 -78.32
CA VAL A 1039 -10.23 -80.11 -77.58
C VAL A 1039 -9.61 -81.46 -77.16
N TYR A 1040 -9.76 -81.92 -75.91
CA TYR A 1040 -10.50 -83.16 -75.56
C TYR A 1040 -10.60 -83.53 -74.06
N ARG A 1041 -11.84 -83.82 -73.64
CA ARG A 1041 -12.32 -84.63 -72.49
C ARG A 1041 -11.47 -84.76 -71.21
N ALA A 1042 -12.13 -84.41 -70.10
CA ALA A 1042 -12.49 -85.40 -69.08
C ALA A 1042 -13.96 -85.23 -68.67
N SER A 1043 -14.69 -86.33 -68.48
CA SER A 1043 -16.13 -86.33 -68.18
C SER A 1043 -16.41 -86.74 -66.73
N SER A 1044 -17.16 -85.89 -66.01
CA SER A 1044 -18.16 -86.13 -64.94
C SER A 1044 -18.26 -87.54 -64.29
N PRO A 1045 -18.58 -87.66 -62.97
CA PRO A 1045 -19.89 -87.20 -62.48
C PRO A 1045 -20.10 -86.80 -60.98
N PHE A 1046 -21.03 -85.84 -60.79
CA PHE A 1046 -22.09 -85.76 -59.74
C PHE A 1046 -21.78 -85.54 -58.23
N ILE A 1047 -22.62 -84.92 -57.36
CA ILE A 1047 -23.65 -83.81 -57.35
C ILE A 1047 -24.50 -83.94 -56.02
N ILE A 1048 -25.28 -82.90 -55.62
CA ILE A 1048 -26.37 -82.85 -54.57
C ILE A 1048 -25.92 -82.34 -53.16
N THR A 1049 -26.48 -81.31 -52.47
CA THR A 1049 -27.74 -80.47 -52.54
C THR A 1049 -27.53 -79.05 -51.91
N LYS A 1050 -28.00 -77.91 -52.50
CA LYS A 1050 -29.23 -77.09 -52.22
C LYS A 1050 -29.33 -76.34 -50.84
N LYS A 1051 -29.95 -75.14 -50.66
CA LYS A 1051 -31.04 -74.40 -51.40
C LYS A 1051 -31.28 -72.90 -50.94
N THR A 1052 -31.46 -71.94 -51.89
CA THR A 1052 -32.49 -70.82 -52.02
C THR A 1052 -32.95 -69.88 -50.85
N SER A 1053 -33.53 -68.66 -51.03
CA SER A 1053 -33.63 -67.59 -52.09
C SER A 1053 -34.60 -66.42 -51.70
N LYS A 1054 -34.55 -65.23 -52.41
CA LYS A 1054 -35.59 -64.16 -52.70
C LYS A 1054 -35.06 -62.69 -52.54
N SER A 1055 -35.45 -61.61 -53.28
CA SER A 1055 -36.25 -61.42 -54.52
C SER A 1055 -36.33 -59.93 -55.03
N GLN A 1056 -36.07 -59.65 -56.34
CA GLN A 1056 -36.77 -58.69 -57.29
C GLN A 1056 -36.77 -57.14 -57.02
N PHE A 1057 -37.02 -56.16 -57.94
CA PHE A 1057 -37.30 -56.06 -59.42
C PHE A 1057 -37.16 -54.59 -60.02
N PHE A 1058 -36.98 -54.45 -61.36
CA PHE A 1058 -37.16 -53.31 -62.35
C PHE A 1058 -36.69 -51.83 -62.07
N LYS A 1059 -36.03 -50.99 -62.92
CA LYS A 1059 -35.88 -50.68 -64.40
C LYS A 1059 -36.70 -49.40 -64.84
N VAL A 1060 -36.18 -48.33 -65.48
CA VAL A 1060 -35.97 -48.10 -66.95
C VAL A 1060 -35.42 -46.65 -67.25
N THR A 1061 -34.34 -46.51 -68.06
CA THR A 1061 -33.99 -45.47 -69.12
C THR A 1061 -34.20 -43.95 -68.88
N MET A 1062 -33.27 -42.98 -69.11
CA MET A 1062 -32.60 -42.57 -70.38
C MET A 1062 -31.52 -41.45 -70.22
N SER A 1063 -30.56 -41.34 -71.15
CA SER A 1063 -29.72 -40.14 -71.46
C SER A 1063 -30.50 -39.14 -72.38
N PRO A 1064 -29.97 -38.09 -73.10
CA PRO A 1064 -28.60 -37.59 -73.32
C PRO A 1064 -28.38 -36.03 -73.52
N PHE A 1065 -27.15 -35.64 -73.90
CA PHE A 1065 -26.78 -34.63 -74.95
C PHE A 1065 -26.83 -33.08 -74.74
N LEU A 1066 -25.82 -32.42 -75.37
CA LEU A 1066 -25.76 -31.03 -75.91
C LEU A 1066 -25.80 -29.85 -74.89
N ALA A 1067 -25.39 -28.61 -75.21
CA ALA A 1067 -24.34 -28.07 -76.09
C ALA A 1067 -24.21 -26.54 -75.88
N ASP A 1068 -22.99 -26.01 -76.05
CA ASP A 1068 -22.64 -24.66 -76.57
C ASP A 1068 -23.15 -23.34 -75.91
N ASN A 1069 -22.33 -22.29 -76.06
CA ASN A 1069 -22.60 -20.85 -75.91
C ASN A 1069 -23.04 -20.20 -74.56
N ARG A 1070 -22.04 -19.56 -73.92
CA ARG A 1070 -21.91 -18.10 -73.73
C ARG A 1070 -23.02 -17.23 -73.07
N VAL A 1071 -22.55 -16.43 -72.09
CA VAL A 1071 -22.82 -14.99 -71.81
C VAL A 1071 -23.72 -14.57 -70.62
N ALA A 1072 -23.20 -13.57 -69.87
CA ALA A 1072 -23.80 -12.54 -69.00
C ALA A 1072 -24.34 -12.86 -67.57
N ASP A 1073 -23.62 -12.29 -66.60
CA ASP A 1073 -24.04 -11.27 -65.59
C ASP A 1073 -25.26 -11.41 -64.64
N ASP A 1074 -24.98 -11.00 -63.41
CA ASP A 1074 -25.78 -10.19 -62.48
C ASP A 1074 -27.07 -10.71 -61.78
N SER A 1075 -26.83 -11.40 -60.66
CA SER A 1075 -27.03 -10.87 -59.27
C SER A 1075 -28.42 -10.78 -58.57
N VAL A 1076 -28.36 -10.96 -57.23
CA VAL A 1076 -29.27 -10.49 -56.12
C VAL A 1076 -30.59 -11.24 -55.75
N ARG A 1077 -30.52 -11.98 -54.61
CA ARG A 1077 -31.42 -12.09 -53.39
C ARG A 1077 -32.98 -12.15 -53.50
N MET A 1078 -33.80 -12.77 -52.61
CA MET A 1078 -33.70 -13.69 -51.43
C MET A 1078 -35.13 -14.05 -50.90
N LYS A 1079 -35.40 -15.26 -50.31
CA LYS A 1079 -35.99 -15.49 -48.94
C LYS A 1079 -36.47 -16.94 -48.56
N ASN A 1080 -36.19 -17.33 -47.29
CA ASN A 1080 -36.93 -18.16 -46.29
C ASN A 1080 -37.01 -19.75 -46.25
N ASN A 1081 -36.32 -20.31 -45.22
CA ASN A 1081 -36.66 -21.33 -44.17
C ASN A 1081 -37.25 -22.76 -44.42
N LEU A 1082 -36.50 -23.82 -44.01
CA LEU A 1082 -36.79 -24.75 -42.86
C LEU A 1082 -35.66 -25.82 -42.61
N TYR A 1083 -35.81 -26.71 -41.61
CA TYR A 1083 -34.74 -27.40 -40.82
C TYR A 1083 -34.28 -28.84 -41.28
N LYS A 1084 -32.94 -29.13 -41.21
CA LYS A 1084 -32.13 -30.39 -40.96
C LYS A 1084 -32.56 -31.78 -41.55
N PRO A 1085 -31.65 -32.78 -41.79
CA PRO A 1085 -30.20 -32.93 -41.42
C PRO A 1085 -29.24 -33.46 -42.56
N ILE A 1086 -28.00 -33.90 -42.22
CA ILE A 1086 -27.11 -34.93 -42.89
C ILE A 1086 -25.81 -34.51 -43.68
N PHE A 1087 -24.70 -35.24 -43.39
CA PHE A 1087 -23.40 -35.58 -44.07
C PHE A 1087 -22.26 -34.62 -44.60
N ASN A 1088 -21.04 -35.17 -44.42
CA ASN A 1088 -19.67 -35.08 -45.00
C ASN A 1088 -19.18 -34.10 -46.09
N GLU A 1089 -17.89 -33.72 -45.91
CA GLU A 1089 -16.78 -33.62 -46.89
C GLU A 1089 -16.84 -32.74 -48.17
N LYS A 1090 -16.18 -31.56 -48.14
CA LYS A 1090 -14.89 -31.25 -48.84
C LYS A 1090 -14.62 -29.73 -48.99
N ILE A 1091 -13.40 -29.31 -48.61
CA ILE A 1091 -12.49 -28.31 -49.24
C ILE A 1091 -12.98 -26.85 -49.55
N ALA A 1092 -12.10 -25.88 -49.21
CA ALA A 1092 -12.01 -24.47 -49.69
C ALA A 1092 -12.89 -23.34 -49.07
N VAL A 1093 -12.36 -22.71 -48.02
CA VAL A 1093 -12.06 -21.25 -47.85
C VAL A 1093 -12.82 -20.21 -48.71
N ARG A 1094 -13.63 -19.31 -48.09
CA ARG A 1094 -13.42 -17.83 -47.86
C ARG A 1094 -14.74 -17.04 -47.63
N GLY A 1095 -14.76 -16.07 -46.69
CA GLY A 1095 -15.63 -14.87 -46.74
C GLY A 1095 -16.90 -14.81 -45.88
N HIS A 1096 -17.11 -13.69 -45.16
CA HIS A 1096 -18.23 -13.42 -44.23
C HIS A 1096 -19.45 -12.71 -44.89
N LEU A 1097 -20.68 -12.91 -44.36
CA LEU A 1097 -21.46 -11.86 -43.64
C LEU A 1097 -22.91 -12.27 -43.21
N LYS A 1098 -23.25 -11.90 -41.95
CA LYS A 1098 -24.56 -11.58 -41.26
C LYS A 1098 -25.91 -11.92 -41.95
N GLN A 1099 -26.99 -12.31 -41.26
CA GLN A 1099 -27.64 -11.82 -40.00
C GLN A 1099 -28.37 -13.00 -39.30
N SER A 1100 -28.47 -13.18 -37.98
CA SER A 1100 -28.76 -12.35 -36.78
C SER A 1100 -30.22 -12.39 -36.30
N ASN A 1101 -30.42 -12.69 -35.01
CA ASN A 1101 -31.35 -12.14 -34.01
C ASN A 1101 -31.24 -13.07 -32.78
N VAL A 1102 -30.88 -12.67 -31.54
CA VAL A 1102 -31.06 -11.43 -30.75
C VAL A 1102 -32.50 -11.18 -30.32
N GLU A 1103 -32.73 -11.26 -29.01
CA GLU A 1103 -33.66 -10.39 -28.27
C GLU A 1103 -32.92 -9.80 -27.06
N PHE A 1104 -33.08 -8.50 -26.85
CA PHE A 1104 -32.75 -7.78 -25.61
C PHE A 1104 -34.03 -7.15 -25.07
N LYS A 1105 -34.14 -7.00 -23.76
CA LYS A 1105 -35.04 -5.98 -23.19
C LYS A 1105 -34.33 -4.62 -23.21
N LYS A 1106 -35.07 -3.59 -23.60
CA LYS A 1106 -34.65 -2.19 -23.64
C LYS A 1106 -35.23 -1.45 -22.44
N GLU A 1107 -34.41 -0.71 -21.70
CA GLU A 1107 -34.75 0.62 -21.18
C GLU A 1107 -33.58 1.57 -21.50
N ASP A 1108 -33.81 2.88 -21.41
CA ASP A 1108 -33.10 3.89 -22.20
C ASP A 1108 -31.81 4.46 -21.57
N SER A 1109 -30.91 4.92 -22.46
CA SER A 1109 -29.74 5.81 -22.25
C SER A 1109 -28.45 5.23 -21.59
N GLY A 1110 -27.32 5.58 -22.21
CA GLY A 1110 -25.96 5.41 -21.65
C GLY A 1110 -25.24 4.12 -22.02
N PHE A 1111 -24.08 4.23 -22.66
CA PHE A 1111 -23.05 3.19 -22.66
C PHE A 1111 -22.11 3.48 -21.49
N ASP A 1112 -21.74 2.48 -20.70
CA ASP A 1112 -20.39 2.35 -20.18
C ASP A 1112 -20.04 0.88 -19.90
N LEU A 1113 -18.74 0.59 -19.91
CA LEU A 1113 -18.16 -0.75 -19.81
C LEU A 1113 -17.32 -0.86 -18.54
N GLU A 1114 -17.92 -1.34 -17.45
CA GLU A 1114 -17.20 -1.77 -16.24
C GLU A 1114 -17.65 -3.17 -15.79
N ASP A 1115 -16.77 -3.79 -14.98
CA ASP A 1115 -16.94 -5.04 -14.25
C ASP A 1115 -17.13 -6.37 -15.01
N PHE A 1116 -16.00 -7.07 -15.19
CA PHE A 1116 -15.95 -8.53 -15.12
C PHE A 1116 -15.07 -9.01 -13.95
N THR A 1117 -15.68 -9.17 -12.79
CA THR A 1117 -15.05 -9.82 -11.63
C THR A 1117 -14.96 -11.33 -11.85
N ILE A 1118 -13.75 -11.91 -11.75
CA ILE A 1118 -13.58 -13.36 -11.67
C ILE A 1118 -13.84 -13.79 -10.22
N VAL A 1119 -14.85 -14.64 -10.01
CA VAL A 1119 -15.16 -15.23 -8.70
C VAL A 1119 -14.61 -16.65 -8.63
N GLU A 1120 -13.74 -16.91 -7.66
CA GLU A 1120 -13.19 -18.25 -7.39
C GLU A 1120 -14.29 -19.27 -7.03
N GLN A 1121 -14.06 -20.55 -7.39
CA GLN A 1121 -14.65 -21.66 -6.66
C GLN A 1121 -13.57 -22.53 -6.01
N ASN A 1122 -13.73 -22.68 -4.70
CA ASN A 1122 -12.85 -23.41 -3.78
C ASN A 1122 -12.77 -24.91 -4.08
N VAL A 1123 -11.58 -25.50 -3.95
CA VAL A 1123 -11.40 -26.93 -3.62
C VAL A 1123 -10.32 -27.06 -2.53
N LYS A 1124 -10.62 -27.74 -1.42
CA LYS A 1124 -9.69 -27.98 -0.31
C LYS A 1124 -9.22 -29.44 -0.23
N GLU A 1125 -7.89 -29.58 -0.11
CA GLU A 1125 -7.10 -30.58 0.64
C GLU A 1125 -7.45 -32.09 0.59
N LYS A 1126 -6.46 -32.93 0.24
CA LYS A 1126 -5.60 -33.58 1.27
C LYS A 1126 -4.34 -34.30 0.76
N SER A 1127 -3.32 -34.22 1.60
CA SER A 1127 -1.91 -34.68 1.54
C SER A 1127 -1.60 -36.16 1.33
N ILE A 1128 -0.39 -36.47 0.82
CA ILE A 1128 0.62 -37.37 1.47
C ILE A 1128 2.05 -36.83 1.26
N LYS A 1129 2.95 -37.01 2.24
CA LYS A 1129 4.39 -36.62 2.21
C LYS A 1129 5.30 -37.74 1.71
N GLN A 1130 6.35 -37.41 0.94
CA GLN A 1130 7.68 -38.03 1.08
C GLN A 1130 8.81 -37.12 0.54
N ARG A 1131 9.98 -37.16 1.18
CA ARG A 1131 11.27 -36.54 0.82
C ARG A 1131 12.38 -37.54 1.23
N PRO A 1132 13.65 -37.36 0.84
CA PRO A 1132 14.18 -37.11 -0.50
C PRO A 1132 15.35 -38.09 -0.82
N ARG A 1133 15.77 -38.23 -2.09
CA ARG A 1133 17.14 -38.70 -2.39
C ARG A 1133 17.62 -38.29 -3.79
N SER A 1134 18.71 -37.51 -3.78
CA SER A 1134 19.79 -37.47 -4.78
C SER A 1134 19.42 -37.45 -6.26
N PHE A 1135 19.42 -36.27 -6.85
CA PHE A 1135 20.00 -36.03 -8.17
C PHE A 1135 21.00 -34.88 -8.09
N HIS A 1136 22.08 -34.98 -8.88
CA HIS A 1136 23.06 -33.94 -9.12
C HIS A 1136 23.41 -33.98 -10.61
N TYR A 1137 23.82 -32.83 -11.12
CA TYR A 1137 24.23 -32.53 -12.50
C TYR A 1137 23.17 -32.18 -13.56
N THR A 1138 23.20 -30.87 -13.87
CA THR A 1138 23.17 -30.19 -15.18
C THR A 1138 21.87 -29.93 -15.94
N SER A 1139 21.63 -28.61 -16.11
CA SER A 1139 21.01 -27.87 -17.23
C SER A 1139 19.61 -28.29 -17.72
N LYS A 1140 18.70 -27.34 -17.98
CA LYS A 1140 18.89 -25.90 -18.23
C LYS A 1140 17.77 -25.11 -17.59
#